data_AF-A0A9X2K3Q4-F1
#
_entry.id   AF-A0A9X2K3Q4-F1
#
_cell.length_a   1.000
_cell.length_b   1.000
_cell.length_c   1.000
_cell.angle_alpha   90.00
_cell.angle_beta   90.00
_cell.angle_gamma   90.00
#
_symmetry.space_group_name_H-M   'P 1'
#
loop_
_entity.id
_entity.type
_entity.pdbx_description
1 polymer ?
#
loop_
_entity_poly.entity_id
_entity_poly.type
_entity_poly.pdbx_seq_one_letter_code
_entity_poly.pdbx_strand_id
1 'polypeptide(L)'
;METSGYTTAAGIGVERETREVDEAALEEIVTSLSERRGGAFSSGMDYPGRYSRWAFGYVDPCLELVAKGRNISATALNERGRVVLPAVTSCLLAAGKPVTEPTADRVEVYVAESEDLLPEEMRSRRPTVFTAIREVIAAFAGDDPHLGLYGAFGYDLAFQFEPIRQELVRPDDQRDLVLHLPDRLVVIDRQRETSFEYRYEFTVDGATTRGLERTGTSAPPVTPAELPKDPEKGEYAKVVAAAKEKFKRGDLFEVVPGQVFHATCADPSAFYRGLRHSNPAPYEFIISLGEGEHLVGASPEMYVRVTGDRVETCPISGTIARGSNPVEDAEAIRTLLSSVKEESELTMCTDVDRNDKSRICVPGSVKVIGRRQIELYSRLIHTVDHIEGRLRPEFDALDAFLTHMWAVTVTGAPKTWAMQFIEDHEATTRRWYGGAIGFIGFDGSMNTGLTLRTAQVKNGVATVRAGATLLFDSDPESEERETELKASALLGALAAVNQPEAVKGPEPREQPGLGMKVLLVDHEDSFVNTLADYFRQEGADVVTLRHGFPAAVLDEIAPDLVVLSPGPGWPTDFGISALLDQVYARDLPVFGVCLGLQAMVEHAGGTLELLDYPEHGKRGQVGRLGDSALLEGLPEEFTAARYHSLHAKRPGVVGFTPTALTPDGNVMAIEDPARRRFAVQFHPESILTQEGGAGAKIIANVLRLSRR
;
A
#
# COMPACT_ATOMS: atom_id res chain seq x y z
N MET A 1 18.12 -34.93 4.20
CA MET A 1 19.22 -34.25 4.91
C MET A 1 20.42 -34.28 3.99
N GLU A 2 20.74 -33.14 3.40
CA GLU A 2 21.85 -32.99 2.45
C GLU A 2 22.92 -32.11 3.10
N THR A 3 24.19 -32.47 2.94
CA THR A 3 25.32 -31.70 3.48
C THR A 3 26.23 -31.28 2.35
N SER A 4 26.54 -29.99 2.30
CA SER A 4 27.48 -29.38 1.36
C SER A 4 28.49 -28.53 2.13
N GLY A 5 29.67 -28.27 1.58
CA GLY A 5 30.64 -27.41 2.23
C GLY A 5 31.71 -26.91 1.29
N TYR A 6 32.37 -25.83 1.69
CA TYR A 6 33.46 -25.20 0.97
C TYR A 6 34.46 -24.55 1.94
N THR A 7 35.63 -24.19 1.44
CA THR A 7 36.60 -23.38 2.17
C THR A 7 36.79 -22.07 1.43
N THR A 8 36.64 -20.96 2.13
CA THR A 8 36.77 -19.62 1.53
C THR A 8 38.23 -19.33 1.20
N ALA A 9 38.48 -18.29 0.38
CA ALA A 9 39.84 -17.83 0.10
C ALA A 9 40.60 -17.36 1.35
N ALA A 10 39.88 -16.97 2.41
CA ALA A 10 40.44 -16.61 3.71
C ALA A 10 40.68 -17.83 4.63
N GLY A 11 40.47 -19.06 4.16
CA GLY A 11 40.69 -20.28 4.93
C GLY A 11 39.56 -20.64 5.90
N ILE A 12 38.39 -20.00 5.79
CA ILE A 12 37.22 -20.30 6.62
C ILE A 12 36.52 -21.53 6.05
N GLY A 13 36.42 -22.60 6.83
CA GLY A 13 35.60 -23.76 6.47
C GLY A 13 34.12 -23.48 6.74
N VAL A 14 33.27 -23.69 5.74
CA VAL A 14 31.81 -23.54 5.84
C VAL A 14 31.16 -24.85 5.44
N GLU A 15 30.35 -25.42 6.33
CA GLU A 15 29.53 -26.59 6.04
C GLU A 15 28.05 -26.25 6.27
N ARG A 16 27.19 -26.60 5.32
CA ARG A 16 25.75 -26.41 5.39
C ARG A 16 25.05 -27.76 5.45
N GLU A 17 24.16 -27.91 6.41
CA GLU A 17 23.17 -28.97 6.46
C GLU A 17 21.80 -28.43 6.05
N THR A 18 21.13 -29.13 5.13
CA THR A 18 19.80 -28.78 4.64
C THR A 18 18.76 -29.80 5.10
N ARG A 19 17.67 -29.32 5.70
CA ARG A 19 16.54 -30.13 6.16
C ARG A 19 15.24 -29.53 5.67
N GLU A 20 14.33 -30.37 5.21
CA GLU A 20 12.96 -29.94 4.91
C GLU A 20 12.20 -29.70 6.23
N VAL A 21 11.40 -28.64 6.27
CA VAL A 21 10.62 -28.25 7.46
C VAL A 21 9.21 -27.81 7.05
N ASP A 22 8.28 -27.82 8.01
CA ASP A 22 6.94 -27.26 7.79
C ASP A 22 6.98 -25.73 7.74
N GLU A 23 6.04 -25.09 7.02
CA GLU A 23 5.94 -23.62 6.98
C GLU A 23 5.70 -23.01 8.39
N ALA A 24 5.13 -23.76 9.33
CA ALA A 24 5.00 -23.38 10.74
C ALA A 24 6.34 -23.06 11.43
N ALA A 25 7.47 -23.56 10.93
CA ALA A 25 8.79 -23.25 11.50
C ALA A 25 9.11 -21.74 11.46
N LEU A 26 8.61 -21.01 10.45
CA LEU A 26 8.76 -19.55 10.41
C LEU A 26 7.92 -18.87 11.49
N GLU A 27 6.76 -19.42 11.83
CA GLU A 27 5.88 -18.86 12.86
C GLU A 27 6.44 -19.06 14.27
N GLU A 28 7.14 -20.17 14.52
CA GLU A 28 7.91 -20.39 15.75
C GLU A 28 9.05 -19.36 15.90
N ILE A 29 9.73 -19.05 14.79
CA ILE A 29 10.74 -17.98 14.73
C ILE A 29 10.09 -16.64 15.08
N VAL A 30 9.01 -16.27 14.38
CA VAL A 30 8.29 -15.01 14.63
C VAL A 30 7.89 -14.88 16.11
N THR A 31 7.33 -15.93 16.71
CA THR A 31 6.96 -15.93 18.14
C THR A 31 8.15 -15.62 19.06
N SER A 32 9.32 -16.14 18.72
CA SER A 32 10.53 -15.96 19.52
C SER A 32 11.13 -14.54 19.41
N LEU A 33 10.81 -13.78 18.35
CA LEU A 33 11.41 -12.48 18.07
C LEU A 33 10.98 -11.36 19.02
N SER A 34 9.91 -11.55 19.81
CA SER A 34 9.55 -10.59 20.87
C SER A 34 10.58 -10.55 22.01
N GLU A 35 11.34 -11.63 22.20
CA GLU A 35 12.30 -11.73 23.32
C GLU A 35 13.73 -11.99 22.86
N ARG A 36 13.90 -12.67 21.72
CA ARG A 36 15.21 -13.14 21.25
C ARG A 36 15.65 -12.38 20.01
N ARG A 37 16.96 -12.17 19.89
CA ARG A 37 17.56 -11.56 18.70
C ARG A 37 17.33 -12.45 17.48
N GLY A 38 17.05 -11.81 16.35
CA GLY A 38 16.75 -12.51 15.11
C GLY A 38 15.97 -11.62 14.16
N GLY A 39 15.51 -12.20 13.05
CA GLY A 39 14.60 -11.52 12.14
C GLY A 39 13.77 -12.48 11.31
N ALA A 40 12.61 -12.02 10.87
CA ALA A 40 11.77 -12.66 9.88
C ALA A 40 11.43 -11.64 8.80
N PHE A 41 11.55 -12.07 7.55
CA PHE A 41 11.35 -11.24 6.37
C PHE A 41 10.47 -12.02 5.40
N SER A 42 9.52 -11.35 4.77
CA SER A 42 8.68 -11.97 3.75
C SER A 42 8.24 -11.00 2.67
N SER A 43 7.90 -11.56 1.52
CA SER A 43 7.10 -10.89 0.52
C SER A 43 5.71 -11.53 0.49
N GLY A 44 4.70 -10.77 0.92
CA GLY A 44 3.30 -11.21 0.92
C GLY A 44 2.64 -11.16 -0.45
N MET A 45 3.26 -10.44 -1.39
CA MET A 45 2.69 -10.08 -2.69
C MET A 45 3.42 -10.77 -3.84
N ASP A 46 2.71 -10.99 -4.95
CA ASP A 46 3.29 -11.45 -6.21
C ASP A 46 3.00 -10.39 -7.28
N TYR A 47 4.06 -9.88 -7.88
CA TYR A 47 3.99 -8.97 -9.02
C TYR A 47 4.93 -9.52 -10.09
N PRO A 48 4.40 -10.13 -11.17
CA PRO A 48 5.19 -10.83 -12.16
C PRO A 48 6.37 -10.01 -12.68
N GLY A 49 7.57 -10.59 -12.62
CA GLY A 49 8.82 -9.95 -13.06
C GLY A 49 9.46 -8.98 -12.06
N ARG A 50 8.78 -8.66 -10.94
CA ARG A 50 9.27 -7.73 -9.93
C ARG A 50 9.40 -8.36 -8.53
N TYR A 51 8.33 -8.94 -8.01
CA TYR A 51 8.28 -9.57 -6.69
C TYR A 51 7.78 -11.01 -6.80
N SER A 52 8.43 -11.92 -6.10
CA SER A 52 7.95 -13.29 -5.88
C SER A 52 7.63 -13.48 -4.40
N ARG A 53 6.76 -14.45 -4.09
CA ARG A 53 6.41 -14.76 -2.70
C ARG A 53 7.49 -15.65 -2.08
N TRP A 54 8.18 -15.09 -1.10
CA TRP A 54 9.20 -15.78 -0.31
C TRP A 54 9.09 -15.38 1.15
N ALA A 55 9.68 -16.17 2.03
CA ALA A 55 9.92 -15.79 3.40
C ALA A 55 11.21 -16.43 3.92
N PHE A 56 11.90 -15.76 4.84
CA PHE A 56 12.98 -16.37 5.59
C PHE A 56 13.01 -15.83 7.01
N GLY A 57 13.56 -16.61 7.93
CA GLY A 57 13.68 -16.21 9.31
C GLY A 57 14.79 -16.93 10.06
N TYR A 58 15.31 -16.27 11.09
CA TYR A 58 16.32 -16.81 11.99
C TYR A 58 16.13 -16.24 13.39
N VAL A 59 16.65 -16.98 14.37
CA VAL A 59 16.81 -16.57 15.77
C VAL A 59 18.21 -16.95 16.22
N ASP A 60 18.70 -16.25 17.23
CA ASP A 60 19.98 -16.51 17.88
C ASP A 60 21.18 -16.49 16.93
N PRO A 61 21.38 -15.38 16.19
CA PRO A 61 22.55 -15.25 15.35
C PRO A 61 23.83 -15.39 16.17
N CYS A 62 24.87 -15.96 15.58
CA CYS A 62 26.12 -16.23 16.30
C CYS A 62 26.94 -14.95 16.51
N LEU A 63 26.81 -13.96 15.63
CA LEU A 63 27.61 -12.75 15.61
C LEU A 63 26.77 -11.55 15.16
N GLU A 64 27.09 -10.37 15.67
CA GLU A 64 26.46 -9.10 15.33
C GLU A 64 27.52 -8.06 14.95
N LEU A 65 27.25 -7.29 13.89
CA LEU A 65 27.99 -6.10 13.51
C LEU A 65 27.14 -4.87 13.78
N VAL A 66 27.69 -3.88 14.50
CA VAL A 66 27.00 -2.62 14.80
C VAL A 66 27.87 -1.44 14.40
N ALA A 67 27.29 -0.46 13.73
CA ALA A 67 27.95 0.82 13.45
C ALA A 67 27.26 2.00 14.16
N LYS A 68 28.08 2.96 14.59
CA LYS A 68 27.65 4.27 15.09
C LYS A 68 28.65 5.31 14.59
N GLY A 69 28.19 6.22 13.72
CA GLY A 69 29.06 7.05 12.92
C GLY A 69 30.10 6.19 12.19
N ARG A 70 31.38 6.52 12.36
CA ARG A 70 32.49 5.82 11.69
C ARG A 70 33.11 4.69 12.52
N ASN A 71 32.54 4.38 13.69
CA ASN A 71 32.90 3.19 14.46
C ASN A 71 32.07 2.02 13.97
N ILE A 72 32.72 0.88 13.74
CA ILE A 72 32.07 -0.40 13.50
C ILE A 72 32.64 -1.44 14.46
N SER A 73 31.75 -2.20 15.08
CA SER A 73 32.08 -3.26 16.03
C SER A 73 31.51 -4.59 15.57
N ALA A 74 32.18 -5.68 15.94
CA ALA A 74 31.65 -7.03 15.84
C ALA A 74 31.64 -7.66 17.23
N THR A 75 30.53 -8.30 17.60
CA THR A 75 30.33 -8.93 18.91
C THR A 75 29.90 -10.39 18.72
N ALA A 76 30.57 -11.32 19.40
CA ALA A 76 30.13 -12.70 19.51
C ALA A 76 28.95 -12.80 20.47
N LEU A 77 27.84 -13.39 20.02
CA LEU A 77 26.62 -13.49 20.82
C LEU A 77 26.50 -14.80 21.61
N ASN A 78 27.31 -15.79 21.23
CA ASN A 78 27.40 -17.10 21.87
C ASN A 78 28.77 -17.75 21.57
N GLU A 79 28.99 -18.96 22.10
CA GLU A 79 30.25 -19.72 21.88
C GLU A 79 30.55 -19.96 20.40
N ARG A 80 29.52 -20.07 19.56
CA ARG A 80 29.69 -20.24 18.11
C ARG A 80 30.22 -18.96 17.47
N GLY A 81 29.70 -17.80 17.92
CA GLY A 81 30.24 -16.49 17.57
C GLY A 81 31.72 -16.32 17.91
N ARG A 82 32.17 -16.84 19.06
CA ARG A 82 33.59 -16.79 19.47
C ARG A 82 34.52 -17.54 18.54
N VAL A 83 34.04 -18.60 17.89
CA VAL A 83 34.80 -19.32 16.85
C VAL A 83 34.94 -18.47 15.59
N VAL A 84 33.90 -17.72 15.22
CA VAL A 84 33.84 -16.94 13.97
C VAL A 84 34.51 -15.56 14.12
N LEU A 85 34.46 -14.97 15.30
CA LEU A 85 34.94 -13.61 15.58
C LEU A 85 36.40 -13.34 15.20
N PRO A 86 37.38 -14.26 15.32
CA PRO A 86 38.76 -14.02 14.89
C PRO A 86 38.91 -13.68 13.40
N ALA A 87 38.12 -14.33 12.53
CA ALA A 87 38.11 -14.02 11.10
C ALA A 87 37.56 -12.61 10.85
N VAL A 88 36.46 -12.25 11.50
CA VAL A 88 35.84 -10.92 11.40
C VAL A 88 36.73 -9.84 12.02
N THR A 89 37.43 -10.15 13.11
CA THR A 89 38.41 -9.27 13.75
C THR A 89 39.52 -8.88 12.78
N SER A 90 40.06 -9.85 12.04
CA SER A 90 41.07 -9.59 11.01
C SER A 90 40.54 -8.65 9.91
N CYS A 91 39.28 -8.84 9.49
CA CYS A 91 38.62 -7.99 8.50
C CYS A 91 38.45 -6.54 8.99
N LEU A 92 37.95 -6.35 10.23
CA LEU A 92 37.74 -5.03 10.80
C LEU A 92 39.07 -4.29 11.01
N LEU A 93 40.11 -4.97 11.50
CA LEU A 93 41.44 -4.39 11.69
C LEU A 93 42.12 -4.03 10.36
N ALA A 94 41.79 -4.71 9.26
CA ALA A 94 42.26 -4.32 7.93
C ALA A 94 41.61 -3.01 7.43
N ALA A 95 40.35 -2.77 7.81
CA ALA A 95 39.58 -1.61 7.37
C ALA A 95 39.74 -0.36 8.25
N GLY A 96 40.10 -0.51 9.53
CA GLY A 96 40.13 0.59 10.48
C GLY A 96 41.10 0.39 11.64
N LYS A 97 41.25 1.44 12.46
CA LYS A 97 42.12 1.39 13.66
C LYS A 97 41.32 0.89 14.86
N PRO A 98 41.84 -0.01 15.69
CA PRO A 98 41.15 -0.46 16.89
C PRO A 98 40.86 0.71 17.83
N VAL A 99 39.61 0.80 18.32
CA VAL A 99 39.18 1.76 19.34
C VAL A 99 39.61 1.29 20.73
N THR A 100 39.51 -0.02 20.95
CA THR A 100 39.97 -0.73 22.15
C THR A 100 40.73 -1.99 21.73
N GLU A 101 41.48 -2.60 22.65
CA GLU A 101 42.09 -3.91 22.40
C GLU A 101 40.98 -4.95 22.10
N PRO A 102 41.10 -5.73 21.00
CA PRO A 102 40.16 -6.80 20.72
C PRO A 102 40.13 -7.82 21.85
N THR A 103 38.94 -8.29 22.17
CA THR A 103 38.68 -9.32 23.19
C THR A 103 38.18 -10.59 22.53
N ALA A 104 38.02 -11.66 23.31
CA ALA A 104 37.41 -12.90 22.81
C ALA A 104 35.95 -12.74 22.37
N ASP A 105 35.28 -11.66 22.81
CA ASP A 105 33.84 -11.45 22.59
C ASP A 105 33.53 -10.24 21.71
N ARG A 106 34.46 -9.30 21.54
CA ARG A 106 34.22 -8.03 20.84
C ARG A 106 35.49 -7.44 20.23
N VAL A 107 35.34 -6.88 19.04
CA VAL A 107 36.29 -5.98 18.39
C VAL A 107 35.56 -4.71 17.95
N GLU A 108 36.22 -3.56 18.01
CA GLU A 108 35.69 -2.30 17.51
C GLU A 108 36.80 -1.49 16.84
N VAL A 109 36.50 -0.97 15.66
CA VAL A 109 37.42 -0.16 14.86
C VAL A 109 36.79 1.14 14.42
N TYR A 110 37.61 2.18 14.36
CA TYR A 110 37.29 3.46 13.74
C TYR A 110 37.81 3.47 12.31
N VAL A 111 36.92 3.68 11.34
CA VAL A 111 37.30 3.85 9.93
C VAL A 111 37.56 5.32 9.67
N ALA A 112 38.81 5.69 9.45
CA ALA A 112 39.19 7.07 9.20
C ALA A 112 38.54 7.61 7.91
N GLU A 113 38.26 8.90 7.89
CA GLU A 113 37.94 9.60 6.64
C GLU A 113 39.21 9.69 5.78
N SER A 114 39.04 9.69 4.46
CA SER A 114 40.14 9.92 3.52
C SER A 114 40.01 11.30 2.90
N GLU A 115 41.12 12.04 2.85
CA GLU A 115 41.25 13.30 2.12
C GLU A 115 41.54 13.08 0.62
N ASP A 116 41.62 11.82 0.18
CA ASP A 116 41.89 11.49 -1.21
C ASP A 116 40.80 12.01 -2.14
N LEU A 117 41.21 12.76 -3.16
CA LEU A 117 40.33 13.23 -4.21
C LEU A 117 40.02 12.09 -5.18
N LEU A 118 38.91 11.41 -4.92
CA LEU A 118 38.35 10.42 -5.84
C LEU A 118 37.40 11.08 -6.85
N PRO A 119 37.41 10.66 -8.13
CA PRO A 119 36.35 10.96 -9.07
C PRO A 119 34.98 10.59 -8.49
N GLU A 120 33.94 11.31 -8.91
CA GLU A 120 32.59 11.09 -8.38
C GLU A 120 32.19 9.62 -8.63
N GLU A 121 32.50 9.03 -9.79
CA GLU A 121 32.22 7.61 -10.09
C GLU A 121 32.77 6.62 -9.06
N MET A 122 33.83 7.00 -8.33
CA MET A 122 34.50 6.18 -7.31
C MET A 122 34.16 6.58 -5.87
N ARG A 123 33.19 7.48 -5.65
CA ARG A 123 32.84 7.95 -4.30
C ARG A 123 32.38 6.84 -3.36
N SER A 124 31.69 5.81 -3.87
CA SER A 124 31.28 4.64 -3.08
C SER A 124 32.47 3.82 -2.54
N ARG A 125 33.67 4.03 -3.10
CA ARG A 125 34.93 3.43 -2.65
C ARG A 125 35.64 4.24 -1.56
N ARG A 126 35.15 5.44 -1.20
CA ARG A 126 35.71 6.18 -0.06
C ARG A 126 35.59 5.32 1.20
N PRO A 127 36.63 5.31 2.06
CA PRO A 127 36.57 4.56 3.31
C PRO A 127 35.35 4.97 4.13
N THR A 128 34.58 4.00 4.61
CA THR A 128 33.44 4.14 5.53
C THR A 128 33.28 2.83 6.29
N VAL A 129 32.29 2.72 7.18
CA VAL A 129 31.99 1.44 7.84
C VAL A 129 31.71 0.30 6.83
N PHE A 130 31.27 0.62 5.60
CA PHE A 130 31.08 -0.36 4.53
C PHE A 130 32.38 -0.93 3.98
N THR A 131 33.53 -0.29 4.19
CA THR A 131 34.84 -0.88 3.90
C THR A 131 35.07 -2.12 4.75
N ALA A 132 34.76 -2.08 6.04
CA ALA A 132 34.86 -3.24 6.92
C ALA A 132 33.85 -4.34 6.54
N ILE A 133 32.62 -3.96 6.17
CA ILE A 133 31.61 -4.92 5.69
C ILE A 133 32.10 -5.61 4.41
N ARG A 134 32.73 -4.88 3.49
CA ARG A 134 33.29 -5.43 2.25
C ARG A 134 34.41 -6.45 2.52
N GLU A 135 35.29 -6.18 3.48
CA GLU A 135 36.31 -7.16 3.92
C GLU A 135 35.67 -8.43 4.49
N VAL A 136 34.60 -8.30 5.28
CA VAL A 136 33.87 -9.45 5.82
C VAL A 136 33.21 -10.27 4.69
N ILE A 137 32.54 -9.62 3.74
CA ILE A 137 31.93 -10.30 2.59
C ILE A 137 33.01 -11.06 1.79
N ALA A 138 34.16 -10.43 1.53
CA ALA A 138 35.26 -11.05 0.82
C ALA A 138 35.84 -12.27 1.57
N ALA A 139 35.95 -12.19 2.90
CA ALA A 139 36.47 -13.28 3.72
C ALA A 139 35.55 -14.52 3.75
N PHE A 140 34.23 -14.31 3.70
CA PHE A 140 33.23 -15.39 3.74
C PHE A 140 32.69 -15.80 2.35
N ALA A 141 33.24 -15.22 1.27
CA ALA A 141 32.74 -15.38 -0.08
C ALA A 141 32.52 -16.85 -0.49
N GLY A 142 31.38 -17.13 -1.11
CA GLY A 142 31.00 -18.47 -1.57
C GLY A 142 29.69 -18.46 -2.37
N ASP A 143 29.30 -19.61 -2.94
CA ASP A 143 28.16 -19.71 -3.85
C ASP A 143 26.80 -19.92 -3.16
N ASP A 144 26.75 -19.84 -1.82
CA ASP A 144 25.50 -20.04 -1.07
C ASP A 144 24.65 -18.75 -1.11
N PRO A 145 23.43 -18.78 -1.69
CA PRO A 145 22.60 -17.58 -1.85
C PRO A 145 21.91 -17.12 -0.55
N HIS A 146 22.04 -17.87 0.54
CA HIS A 146 21.38 -17.62 1.82
C HIS A 146 22.34 -17.40 2.97
N LEU A 147 23.64 -17.62 2.79
CA LEU A 147 24.63 -17.27 3.80
C LEU A 147 25.06 -15.82 3.62
N GLY A 148 24.88 -15.01 4.66
CA GLY A 148 25.18 -13.58 4.57
C GLY A 148 24.88 -12.82 5.85
N LEU A 149 24.85 -11.50 5.73
CA LEU A 149 24.58 -10.55 6.80
C LEU A 149 23.15 -10.01 6.67
N TYR A 150 22.36 -10.14 7.73
CA TYR A 150 20.94 -9.79 7.75
C TYR A 150 20.67 -8.68 8.75
N GLY A 151 19.99 -7.60 8.36
CA GLY A 151 19.75 -6.53 9.31
C GLY A 151 19.18 -5.24 8.75
N ALA A 152 19.46 -4.16 9.46
CA ALA A 152 18.94 -2.83 9.22
C ALA A 152 20.07 -1.80 9.04
N PHE A 153 19.79 -0.81 8.21
CA PHE A 153 20.67 0.28 7.80
C PHE A 153 19.94 1.59 8.13
N GLY A 154 20.50 2.39 9.02
CA GLY A 154 19.94 3.65 9.49
C GLY A 154 20.26 4.82 8.56
N TYR A 155 19.43 5.86 8.62
CA TYR A 155 19.48 7.01 7.73
C TYR A 155 20.83 7.75 7.79
N ASP A 156 21.37 7.91 8.99
CA ASP A 156 22.61 8.68 9.24
C ASP A 156 23.87 8.03 8.62
N LEU A 157 23.80 6.79 8.11
CA LEU A 157 24.87 6.20 7.29
C LEU A 157 25.23 7.09 6.08
N ALA A 158 24.25 7.82 5.53
CA ALA A 158 24.47 8.75 4.42
C ALA A 158 25.47 9.87 4.77
N PHE A 159 25.55 10.27 6.05
CA PHE A 159 26.44 11.35 6.49
C PHE A 159 27.93 10.95 6.49
N GLN A 160 28.24 9.67 6.26
CA GLN A 160 29.61 9.23 5.99
C GLN A 160 30.05 9.50 4.54
N PHE A 161 29.09 9.76 3.66
CA PHE A 161 29.31 10.01 2.23
C PHE A 161 28.99 11.44 1.82
N GLU A 162 27.95 12.02 2.42
CA GLU A 162 27.43 13.35 2.12
C GLU A 162 27.80 14.35 3.22
N PRO A 163 28.37 15.51 2.88
CA PRO A 163 28.78 16.52 3.86
C PRO A 163 27.56 17.28 4.38
N ILE A 164 26.81 16.66 5.29
CA ILE A 164 25.64 17.26 5.95
C ILE A 164 26.08 17.87 7.28
N ARG A 165 25.71 19.14 7.50
CA ARG A 165 25.91 19.80 8.80
C ARG A 165 24.87 19.25 9.77
N GLN A 166 25.36 18.58 10.81
CA GLN A 166 24.55 18.00 11.88
C GLN A 166 24.07 19.07 12.86
N GLU A 167 22.77 19.36 12.87
CA GLU A 167 22.10 20.27 13.81
C GLU A 167 21.40 19.51 14.94
N LEU A 168 20.87 18.31 14.65
CA LEU A 168 20.14 17.49 15.61
C LEU A 168 21.09 16.78 16.57
N VAL A 169 20.71 16.71 17.84
CA VAL A 169 21.47 15.92 18.83
C VAL A 169 21.14 14.45 18.66
N ARG A 170 22.14 13.64 18.30
CA ARG A 170 22.00 12.19 18.21
C ARG A 170 21.96 11.59 19.61
N PRO A 171 20.93 10.80 19.96
CA PRO A 171 20.90 10.08 21.23
C PRO A 171 22.07 9.08 21.35
N ASP A 172 22.54 8.84 22.58
CA ASP A 172 23.66 7.91 22.82
C ASP A 172 23.35 6.48 22.38
N ASP A 173 22.09 6.09 22.43
CA ASP A 173 21.60 4.77 22.03
C ASP A 173 21.29 4.65 20.52
N GLN A 174 21.51 5.71 19.73
CA GLN A 174 21.33 5.65 18.28
C GLN A 174 22.43 4.79 17.65
N ARG A 175 21.99 3.80 16.86
CA ARG A 175 22.80 2.93 16.03
C ARG A 175 22.45 3.20 14.57
N ASP A 176 23.45 3.17 13.71
CA ASP A 176 23.29 3.46 12.27
C ASP A 176 23.31 2.19 11.43
N LEU A 177 23.78 1.08 11.98
CA LEU A 177 23.81 -0.22 11.31
C LEU A 177 23.70 -1.31 12.37
N VAL A 178 22.88 -2.33 12.12
CA VAL A 178 22.90 -3.59 12.87
C VAL A 178 22.73 -4.72 11.87
N LEU A 179 23.74 -5.60 11.76
CA LEU A 179 23.72 -6.77 10.91
C LEU A 179 24.03 -8.02 11.74
N HIS A 180 23.27 -9.09 11.52
CA HIS A 180 23.46 -10.38 12.14
C HIS A 180 24.05 -11.39 11.17
N LEU A 181 24.89 -12.28 11.67
CA LEU A 181 25.32 -13.49 10.97
C LEU A 181 24.54 -14.69 11.55
N PRO A 182 23.45 -15.13 10.92
CA PRO A 182 22.75 -16.33 11.32
C PRO A 182 23.52 -17.58 10.91
N ASP A 183 23.54 -18.58 11.79
CA ASP A 183 24.08 -19.93 11.51
C ASP A 183 22.97 -21.00 11.46
N ARG A 184 21.72 -20.55 11.50
CA ARG A 184 20.49 -21.29 11.30
C ARG A 184 19.49 -20.36 10.61
N LEU A 185 18.92 -20.79 9.50
CA LEU A 185 17.96 -20.01 8.71
C LEU A 185 16.85 -20.92 8.20
N VAL A 186 15.59 -20.52 8.37
CA VAL A 186 14.44 -21.12 7.69
C VAL A 186 14.16 -20.29 6.44
N VAL A 187 14.00 -20.95 5.29
CA VAL A 187 13.71 -20.34 4.00
C VAL A 187 12.51 -21.03 3.38
N ILE A 188 11.54 -20.23 2.96
CA ILE A 188 10.27 -20.66 2.36
C ILE A 188 10.15 -20.01 0.99
N ASP A 189 10.13 -20.84 -0.04
CA ASP A 189 9.79 -20.45 -1.41
C ASP A 189 8.33 -20.85 -1.65
N ARG A 190 7.42 -19.87 -1.56
CA ARG A 190 5.98 -20.10 -1.71
C ARG A 190 5.57 -20.35 -3.16
N GLN A 191 6.43 -19.98 -4.11
CA GLN A 191 6.17 -20.24 -5.53
C GLN A 191 6.48 -21.69 -5.88
N ARG A 192 7.54 -22.25 -5.29
CA ARG A 192 7.92 -23.66 -5.44
C ARG A 192 7.27 -24.59 -4.43
N GLU A 193 6.55 -24.05 -3.45
CA GLU A 193 5.96 -24.78 -2.31
C GLU A 193 7.01 -25.59 -1.54
N THR A 194 8.20 -25.01 -1.35
CA THR A 194 9.31 -25.65 -0.63
C THR A 194 9.72 -24.87 0.61
N SER A 195 10.02 -25.58 1.69
CA SER A 195 10.43 -25.02 2.97
C SER A 195 11.65 -25.78 3.51
N PHE A 196 12.76 -25.06 3.71
CA PHE A 196 14.02 -25.64 4.17
C PHE A 196 14.56 -24.91 5.38
N GLU A 197 15.19 -25.65 6.28
CA GLU A 197 16.09 -25.15 7.30
C GLU A 197 17.53 -25.42 6.87
N TYR A 198 18.33 -24.35 6.83
CA TYR A 198 19.78 -24.39 6.64
C TYR A 198 20.47 -24.21 7.99
N ARG A 199 21.44 -25.07 8.27
CA ARG A 199 22.31 -24.97 9.45
C ARG A 199 23.75 -24.91 9.00
N TYR A 200 24.46 -23.87 9.43
CA TYR A 200 25.85 -23.64 9.07
C TYR A 200 26.78 -24.02 10.23
N GLU A 201 27.87 -24.70 9.90
CA GLU A 201 29.00 -24.93 10.78
C GLU A 201 30.23 -24.21 10.19
N PHE A 202 30.95 -23.49 11.04
CA PHE A 202 32.14 -22.73 10.67
C PHE A 202 33.38 -23.36 11.29
N THR A 203 34.49 -23.29 10.56
CA THR A 203 35.82 -23.63 11.06
C THR A 203 36.78 -22.49 10.75
N VAL A 204 37.39 -21.89 11.79
CA VAL A 204 38.32 -20.76 11.69
C VAL A 204 39.54 -21.10 12.54
N ASP A 205 40.74 -20.98 11.97
CA ASP A 205 42.01 -21.26 12.66
C ASP A 205 42.07 -22.61 13.40
N GLY A 206 41.38 -23.62 12.86
CA GLY A 206 41.30 -24.97 13.44
C GLY A 206 40.25 -25.15 14.55
N ALA A 207 39.62 -24.08 15.03
CA ALA A 207 38.45 -24.15 15.91
C ALA A 207 37.17 -24.33 15.08
N THR A 208 36.22 -25.13 15.56
CA THR A 208 34.97 -25.43 14.84
C THR A 208 33.74 -25.18 15.70
N THR A 209 32.65 -24.74 15.08
CA THR A 209 31.35 -24.63 15.74
C THR A 209 30.64 -25.98 15.89
N ARG A 210 31.12 -27.03 15.21
CA ARG A 210 30.49 -28.36 15.25
C ARG A 210 30.46 -28.88 16.68
N GLY A 211 29.26 -29.23 17.15
CA GLY A 211 29.03 -29.71 18.52
C GLY A 211 28.75 -28.61 19.55
N LEU A 212 28.85 -27.34 19.19
CA LEU A 212 28.43 -26.22 20.03
C LEU A 212 26.93 -25.92 19.85
N GLU A 213 26.24 -25.61 20.94
CA GLU A 213 24.82 -25.27 20.92
C GLU A 213 24.55 -23.89 20.31
N ARG A 214 23.41 -23.75 19.62
CA ARG A 214 22.90 -22.47 19.09
C ARG A 214 22.07 -21.79 20.17
N THR A 215 22.76 -21.20 21.14
CA THR A 215 22.13 -20.50 22.28
C THR A 215 21.89 -19.03 21.95
N GLY A 216 20.92 -18.43 22.62
CA GLY A 216 20.74 -16.97 22.62
C GLY A 216 20.05 -16.50 23.89
N THR A 217 20.06 -15.17 24.07
CA THR A 217 19.55 -14.52 25.28
C THR A 217 18.11 -14.07 25.06
N SER A 218 17.21 -14.44 25.97
CA SER A 218 15.85 -13.85 26.05
C SER A 218 15.89 -12.55 26.83
N ALA A 219 15.33 -11.49 26.26
CA ALA A 219 14.99 -10.27 26.98
C ALA A 219 13.66 -10.45 27.72
N PRO A 220 13.50 -9.90 28.93
CA PRO A 220 12.23 -9.94 29.64
C PRO A 220 11.17 -9.11 28.90
N PRO A 221 9.87 -9.44 29.04
CA PRO A 221 8.77 -8.61 28.54
C PRO A 221 8.86 -7.19 29.10
N VAL A 222 8.58 -6.20 28.25
CA VAL A 222 8.70 -4.79 28.63
C VAL A 222 7.33 -4.18 28.92
N THR A 223 7.21 -3.49 30.06
CA THR A 223 6.09 -2.59 30.34
C THR A 223 6.29 -1.30 29.54
N PRO A 224 5.32 -0.87 28.71
CA PRO A 224 5.44 0.35 27.92
C PRO A 224 5.79 1.57 28.77
N ALA A 225 6.81 2.33 28.36
CA ALA A 225 7.12 3.62 28.94
C ALA A 225 6.01 4.67 28.67
N GLU A 226 6.09 5.81 29.35
CA GLU A 226 5.22 6.95 29.06
C GLU A 226 5.43 7.40 27.61
N LEU A 227 4.33 7.60 26.87
CA LEU A 227 4.40 7.99 25.47
C LEU A 227 4.96 9.41 25.34
N PRO A 228 5.95 9.64 24.46
CA PRO A 228 6.33 10.99 24.08
C PRO A 228 5.13 11.76 23.50
N LYS A 229 5.20 13.09 23.56
CA LYS A 229 4.17 13.93 22.93
C LYS A 229 4.26 13.84 21.41
N ASP A 230 3.11 13.65 20.78
CA ASP A 230 2.98 13.76 19.34
C ASP A 230 3.06 15.23 18.87
N PRO A 231 3.37 15.47 17.59
CA PRO A 231 3.42 16.80 16.98
C PRO A 231 2.12 17.59 17.17
N GLU A 232 2.25 18.90 17.39
CA GLU A 232 1.11 19.79 17.40
C GLU A 232 0.63 20.09 15.97
N LYS A 233 -0.69 20.19 15.79
CA LYS A 233 -1.30 20.50 14.51
C LYS A 233 -0.77 21.84 13.96
N GLY A 234 -0.34 21.85 12.70
CA GLY A 234 0.22 23.01 12.02
C GLY A 234 1.74 23.12 12.11
N GLU A 235 2.43 22.31 12.93
CA GLU A 235 3.90 22.28 12.95
C GLU A 235 4.46 21.75 11.64
N TYR A 236 3.88 20.67 11.08
CA TYR A 236 4.32 20.14 9.79
C TYR A 236 4.01 21.13 8.67
N ALA A 237 2.84 21.78 8.71
CA ALA A 237 2.45 22.80 7.72
C ALA A 237 3.46 23.98 7.67
N LYS A 238 4.10 24.35 8.78
CA LYS A 238 5.18 25.36 8.80
C LYS A 238 6.43 24.87 8.06
N VAL A 239 6.79 23.60 8.21
CA VAL A 239 7.90 22.98 7.45
C VAL A 239 7.60 23.00 5.96
N VAL A 240 6.37 22.69 5.55
CA VAL A 240 5.95 22.77 4.15
C VAL A 240 6.08 24.20 3.62
N ALA A 241 5.62 25.21 4.38
CA ALA A 241 5.76 26.61 3.99
C ALA A 241 7.22 27.03 3.83
N ALA A 242 8.12 26.56 4.71
CA ALA A 242 9.56 26.81 4.59
C ALA A 242 10.18 26.15 3.35
N ALA A 243 9.77 24.91 3.03
CA ALA A 243 10.21 24.21 1.82
C ALA A 243 9.81 24.96 0.54
N LYS A 244 8.61 25.56 0.51
CA LYS A 244 8.14 26.36 -0.64
C LYS A 244 9.02 27.56 -0.96
N GLU A 245 9.58 28.22 0.05
CA GLU A 245 10.54 29.31 -0.17
C GLU A 245 11.86 28.80 -0.78
N LYS A 246 12.30 27.58 -0.43
CA LYS A 246 13.47 26.92 -1.02
C LYS A 246 13.23 26.49 -2.45
N PHE A 247 12.05 25.95 -2.75
CA PHE A 247 11.62 25.62 -4.12
C PHE A 247 11.61 26.89 -5.00
N LYS A 248 11.04 27.99 -4.51
CA LYS A 248 10.98 29.27 -5.22
C LYS A 248 12.37 29.83 -5.57
N ARG A 249 13.36 29.60 -4.70
CA ARG A 249 14.75 30.01 -4.92
C ARG A 249 15.50 29.05 -5.87
N GLY A 250 14.99 27.83 -6.06
CA GLY A 250 15.65 26.77 -6.84
C GLY A 250 16.69 25.97 -6.06
N ASP A 251 16.64 26.00 -4.71
CA ASP A 251 17.53 25.17 -3.89
C ASP A 251 17.09 23.70 -3.85
N LEU A 252 15.78 23.51 -3.89
CA LEU A 252 15.10 22.23 -3.87
C LEU A 252 14.20 22.15 -5.09
N PHE A 253 13.95 20.94 -5.55
CA PHE A 253 12.91 20.58 -6.52
C PHE A 253 11.84 19.71 -5.85
N GLU A 254 12.29 18.86 -4.92
CA GLU A 254 11.47 17.99 -4.09
C GLU A 254 12.15 17.80 -2.72
N VAL A 255 11.37 17.66 -1.64
CA VAL A 255 11.89 17.23 -0.32
C VAL A 255 10.83 16.45 0.45
N VAL A 256 11.26 15.45 1.23
CA VAL A 256 10.37 14.55 1.97
C VAL A 256 10.64 14.65 3.48
N PRO A 257 10.23 15.73 4.17
CA PRO A 257 10.32 15.80 5.62
C PRO A 257 9.27 14.89 6.27
N GLY A 258 9.58 14.37 7.44
CA GLY A 258 8.70 13.50 8.21
C GLY A 258 8.43 14.00 9.62
N GLN A 259 7.30 13.57 10.17
CA GLN A 259 6.93 13.77 11.56
C GLN A 259 6.66 12.43 12.25
N VAL A 260 6.73 12.42 13.59
CA VAL A 260 6.80 11.20 14.40
C VAL A 260 5.58 11.09 15.29
N PHE A 261 4.95 9.92 15.30
CA PHE A 261 3.81 9.57 16.14
C PHE A 261 4.17 8.39 17.04
N HIS A 262 3.50 8.27 18.18
CA HIS A 262 3.81 7.24 19.16
C HIS A 262 2.59 6.40 19.53
N ALA A 263 2.83 5.13 19.84
CA ALA A 263 1.83 4.23 20.40
C ALA A 263 2.51 3.20 21.31
N THR A 264 1.72 2.55 22.17
CA THR A 264 2.23 1.44 22.98
C THR A 264 2.29 0.16 22.16
N CYS A 265 3.34 -0.64 22.38
CA CYS A 265 3.52 -1.95 21.75
C CYS A 265 4.21 -2.90 22.73
N ALA A 266 3.42 -3.72 23.43
CA ALA A 266 3.95 -4.71 24.36
C ALA A 266 4.46 -5.98 23.66
N ASP A 267 3.86 -6.36 22.53
CA ASP A 267 4.22 -7.57 21.77
C ASP A 267 4.47 -7.23 20.29
N PRO A 268 5.73 -7.00 19.91
CA PRO A 268 6.12 -6.73 18.52
C PRO A 268 5.74 -7.85 17.54
N SER A 269 5.74 -9.11 17.99
CA SER A 269 5.41 -10.25 17.13
C SER A 269 3.90 -10.33 16.85
N ALA A 270 3.06 -10.06 17.85
CA ALA A 270 1.62 -9.90 17.63
C ALA A 270 1.33 -8.71 16.71
N PHE A 271 2.05 -7.59 16.89
CA PHE A 271 1.96 -6.44 15.98
C PHE A 271 2.32 -6.81 14.54
N TYR A 272 3.43 -7.49 14.32
CA TYR A 272 3.84 -7.97 13.00
C TYR A 272 2.77 -8.84 12.32
N ARG A 273 2.16 -9.78 13.05
CA ARG A 273 1.07 -10.62 12.52
C ARG A 273 -0.14 -9.79 12.10
N GLY A 274 -0.58 -8.88 12.97
CA GLY A 274 -1.71 -8.00 12.68
C GLY A 274 -1.43 -7.08 11.49
N LEU A 275 -0.20 -6.59 11.37
CA LEU A 275 0.23 -5.74 10.25
C LEU A 275 0.20 -6.51 8.92
N ARG A 276 0.78 -7.72 8.86
CA ARG A 276 0.75 -8.56 7.65
C ARG A 276 -0.64 -8.91 7.18
N HIS A 277 -1.55 -9.18 8.12
CA HIS A 277 -2.94 -9.48 7.79
C HIS A 277 -3.68 -8.25 7.25
N SER A 278 -3.48 -7.08 7.87
CA SER A 278 -4.22 -5.86 7.53
C SER A 278 -3.64 -5.09 6.34
N ASN A 279 -2.33 -5.16 6.12
CA ASN A 279 -1.59 -4.39 5.10
C ASN A 279 -0.44 -5.25 4.51
N PRO A 280 -0.75 -6.26 3.66
CA PRO A 280 0.28 -7.04 3.00
C PRO A 280 1.13 -6.17 2.07
N ALA A 281 2.43 -6.47 2.01
CA ALA A 281 3.42 -5.64 1.31
C ALA A 281 4.53 -6.50 0.66
N PRO A 282 5.27 -5.95 -0.33
CA PRO A 282 6.39 -6.65 -0.94
C PRO A 282 7.56 -6.88 0.03
N TYR A 283 7.73 -6.03 1.04
CA TYR A 283 8.73 -6.16 2.10
C TYR A 283 8.10 -6.09 3.48
N GLU A 284 7.72 -7.25 4.01
CA GLU A 284 7.24 -7.44 5.38
C GLU A 284 8.39 -7.89 6.26
N PHE A 285 8.52 -7.34 7.45
CA PHE A 285 9.59 -7.74 8.37
C PHE A 285 9.27 -7.48 9.84
N ILE A 286 9.86 -8.33 10.67
CA ILE A 286 10.13 -8.08 12.08
C ILE A 286 11.60 -8.42 12.34
N ILE A 287 12.36 -7.51 12.94
CA ILE A 287 13.73 -7.77 13.37
C ILE A 287 13.90 -7.30 14.81
N SER A 288 14.46 -8.17 15.65
CA SER A 288 14.91 -7.83 16.99
C SER A 288 16.40 -7.46 16.92
N LEU A 289 16.69 -6.17 17.05
CA LEU A 289 18.05 -5.61 16.96
C LEU A 289 18.84 -5.75 18.27
N GLY A 290 18.31 -6.51 19.24
CA GLY A 290 18.84 -6.51 20.61
C GLY A 290 18.54 -5.23 21.38
N GLU A 291 18.95 -5.19 22.65
CA GLU A 291 18.76 -4.03 23.56
C GLU A 291 17.28 -3.58 23.70
N GLY A 292 16.34 -4.51 23.57
CA GLY A 292 14.90 -4.22 23.64
C GLY A 292 14.37 -3.38 22.47
N GLU A 293 15.09 -3.32 21.34
CA GLU A 293 14.75 -2.53 20.17
C GLU A 293 14.41 -3.43 18.97
N HIS A 294 13.26 -3.19 18.34
CA HIS A 294 12.74 -3.98 17.24
C HIS A 294 12.28 -3.07 16.11
N LEU A 295 12.38 -3.54 14.86
CA LEU A 295 11.69 -2.90 13.74
C LEU A 295 10.60 -3.84 13.25
N VAL A 296 9.39 -3.31 13.10
CA VAL A 296 8.25 -4.03 12.53
C VAL A 296 7.68 -3.19 11.40
N GLY A 297 7.60 -3.75 10.20
CA GLY A 297 7.21 -2.99 9.02
C GLY A 297 6.60 -3.82 7.89
N ALA A 298 5.87 -3.10 7.03
CA ALA A 298 5.29 -3.61 5.79
C ALA A 298 5.54 -2.54 4.71
N SER A 299 6.76 -2.52 4.19
CA SER A 299 7.23 -1.50 3.27
C SER A 299 6.78 -1.79 1.83
N PRO A 300 6.23 -0.78 1.12
CA PRO A 300 5.84 -0.92 -0.28
C PRO A 300 7.03 -0.89 -1.24
N GLU A 301 8.19 -0.39 -0.82
CA GLU A 301 9.25 0.06 -1.74
C GLU A 301 10.55 -0.75 -1.60
N MET A 302 10.97 -1.32 -2.74
CA MET A 302 12.31 -1.89 -2.91
C MET A 302 13.35 -0.77 -2.85
N TYR A 303 14.39 -0.94 -2.04
CA TYR A 303 15.52 -0.03 -2.06
C TYR A 303 16.49 -0.43 -3.18
N VAL A 304 17.33 -1.45 -2.94
CA VAL A 304 18.27 -1.98 -3.93
C VAL A 304 18.25 -3.50 -3.89
N ARG A 305 18.12 -4.11 -5.07
CA ARG A 305 18.31 -5.55 -5.28
C ARG A 305 19.44 -5.78 -6.29
N VAL A 306 20.35 -6.69 -5.95
CA VAL A 306 21.46 -7.11 -6.83
C VAL A 306 21.47 -8.62 -6.95
N THR A 307 21.52 -9.13 -8.18
CA THR A 307 21.66 -10.56 -8.49
C THR A 307 22.64 -10.72 -9.64
N GLY A 308 23.80 -11.32 -9.35
CA GLY A 308 24.95 -11.29 -10.26
C GLY A 308 25.36 -9.84 -10.54
N ASP A 309 25.38 -9.44 -11.80
CA ASP A 309 25.66 -8.05 -12.22
C ASP A 309 24.41 -7.18 -12.38
N ARG A 310 23.20 -7.72 -12.19
CA ARG A 310 21.94 -6.99 -12.39
C ARG A 310 21.59 -6.20 -11.13
N VAL A 311 21.45 -4.89 -11.24
CA VAL A 311 20.94 -4.01 -10.18
C VAL A 311 19.53 -3.53 -10.53
N GLU A 312 18.62 -3.58 -9.57
CA GLU A 312 17.22 -3.18 -9.72
C GLU A 312 16.78 -2.29 -8.55
N THR A 313 15.91 -1.35 -8.88
CA THR A 313 15.16 -0.53 -7.91
C THR A 313 13.77 -0.25 -8.48
N CYS A 314 12.86 0.20 -7.61
CA CYS A 314 11.50 0.48 -8.04
C CYS A 314 10.93 1.70 -7.32
N PRO A 315 11.23 2.93 -7.77
CA PRO A 315 10.74 4.14 -7.13
C PRO A 315 9.22 4.23 -7.20
N ILE A 316 8.60 4.61 -6.08
CA ILE A 316 7.14 4.73 -5.94
C ILE A 316 6.77 6.18 -5.69
N SER A 317 5.79 6.67 -6.42
CA SER A 317 5.18 7.97 -6.19
C SER A 317 3.78 7.96 -6.79
N GLY A 318 2.88 8.83 -6.32
CA GLY A 318 1.45 8.72 -6.63
C GLY A 318 0.76 7.71 -5.74
N THR A 319 -0.12 8.19 -4.88
CA THR A 319 -0.94 7.37 -3.98
C THR A 319 -2.39 7.81 -4.03
N ILE A 320 -3.31 6.86 -4.21
CA ILE A 320 -4.74 7.12 -4.04
C ILE A 320 -5.40 5.98 -3.26
N ALA A 321 -6.48 6.28 -2.52
CA ALA A 321 -7.24 5.27 -1.80
C ALA A 321 -7.96 4.32 -2.78
N ARG A 322 -8.10 3.06 -2.37
CA ARG A 322 -8.99 2.09 -3.04
C ARG A 322 -10.45 2.53 -2.90
N GLY A 323 -11.22 2.32 -3.96
CA GLY A 323 -12.67 2.43 -3.93
C GLY A 323 -13.31 1.28 -3.15
N SER A 324 -14.59 1.41 -2.83
CA SER A 324 -15.39 0.34 -2.21
C SER A 324 -15.67 -0.82 -3.17
N ASN A 325 -15.49 -0.60 -4.47
CA ASN A 325 -15.79 -1.54 -5.54
C ASN A 325 -14.91 -1.29 -6.78
N PRO A 326 -14.89 -2.22 -7.76
CA PRO A 326 -14.05 -2.09 -8.95
C PRO A 326 -14.32 -0.87 -9.84
N VAL A 327 -15.54 -0.31 -9.82
CA VAL A 327 -15.88 0.89 -10.61
C VAL A 327 -15.20 2.12 -10.01
N GLU A 328 -15.30 2.27 -8.69
CA GLU A 328 -14.60 3.34 -7.96
C GLU A 328 -13.08 3.18 -8.05
N ASP A 329 -12.55 1.95 -7.99
CA ASP A 329 -11.12 1.69 -8.23
C ASP A 329 -10.68 2.16 -9.62
N ALA A 330 -11.48 1.88 -10.66
CA ALA A 330 -11.17 2.32 -12.03
C ALA A 330 -11.16 3.86 -12.15
N GLU A 331 -12.07 4.55 -11.47
CA GLU A 331 -12.10 6.01 -11.41
C GLU A 331 -10.92 6.58 -10.62
N ALA A 332 -10.52 5.95 -9.51
CA ALA A 332 -9.34 6.31 -8.74
C ALA A 332 -8.04 6.12 -9.56
N ILE A 333 -7.89 4.99 -10.26
CA ILE A 333 -6.77 4.72 -11.16
C ILE A 333 -6.70 5.78 -12.27
N ARG A 334 -7.85 6.09 -12.90
CA ARG A 334 -7.90 7.13 -13.94
C ARG A 334 -7.46 8.48 -13.39
N THR A 335 -7.94 8.83 -12.19
CA THR A 335 -7.57 10.08 -11.50
C THR A 335 -6.05 10.13 -11.27
N LEU A 336 -5.48 9.07 -10.69
CA LEU A 336 -4.04 8.93 -10.44
C LEU A 336 -3.22 9.05 -11.74
N LEU A 337 -3.62 8.34 -12.80
CA LEU A 337 -2.93 8.37 -14.09
C LEU A 337 -3.06 9.70 -14.83
N SER A 338 -4.14 10.46 -14.58
CA SER A 338 -4.34 11.79 -15.16
C SER A 338 -3.69 12.93 -14.37
N SER A 339 -3.15 12.65 -13.17
CA SER A 339 -2.55 13.69 -12.34
C SER A 339 -1.18 14.10 -12.85
N VAL A 340 -1.07 15.35 -13.29
CA VAL A 340 0.19 15.97 -13.75
C VAL A 340 1.19 16.11 -12.59
N LYS A 341 0.71 16.35 -11.36
CA LYS A 341 1.55 16.41 -10.15
C LYS A 341 2.24 15.07 -9.92
N GLU A 342 1.47 13.99 -9.79
CA GLU A 342 2.00 12.66 -9.49
C GLU A 342 2.90 12.13 -10.62
N GLU A 343 2.57 12.45 -11.87
CA GLU A 343 3.45 12.13 -13.01
C GLU A 343 4.80 12.85 -12.92
N SER A 344 4.79 14.14 -12.56
CA SER A 344 6.01 14.93 -12.42
C SER A 344 6.89 14.42 -11.28
N GLU A 345 6.29 14.11 -10.14
CA GLU A 345 6.99 13.57 -8.96
C GLU A 345 7.69 12.24 -9.29
N LEU A 346 6.95 11.27 -9.85
CA LEU A 346 7.53 9.98 -10.22
C LEU A 346 8.60 10.11 -11.31
N THR A 347 8.47 11.09 -12.23
CA THR A 347 9.50 11.36 -13.25
C THR A 347 10.82 11.78 -12.60
N MET A 348 10.78 12.68 -11.61
CA MET A 348 11.97 13.14 -10.91
C MET A 348 12.65 11.99 -10.13
N CYS A 349 11.88 11.18 -9.40
CA CYS A 349 12.41 10.00 -8.72
C CYS A 349 13.10 9.04 -9.71
N THR A 350 12.49 8.82 -10.87
CA THR A 350 13.01 7.95 -11.93
C THR A 350 14.31 8.47 -12.53
N ASP A 351 14.40 9.78 -12.81
CA ASP A 351 15.61 10.35 -13.40
C ASP A 351 16.78 10.37 -12.42
N VAL A 352 16.54 10.62 -11.13
CA VAL A 352 17.60 10.53 -10.12
C VAL A 352 18.07 9.09 -9.94
N ASP A 353 17.15 8.12 -9.90
CA ASP A 353 17.51 6.71 -9.83
C ASP A 353 18.34 6.24 -11.05
N ARG A 354 17.97 6.70 -12.26
CA ARG A 354 18.76 6.46 -13.48
C ARG A 354 20.15 7.10 -13.39
N ASN A 355 20.25 8.31 -12.83
CA ASN A 355 21.52 8.99 -12.60
C ASN A 355 22.40 8.19 -11.64
N ASP A 356 21.85 7.73 -10.52
CA ASP A 356 22.57 6.91 -9.53
C ASP A 356 23.11 5.64 -10.16
N LYS A 357 22.29 4.90 -10.92
CA LYS A 357 22.76 3.70 -11.64
C LYS A 357 23.83 4.02 -12.67
N SER A 358 23.69 5.11 -13.41
CA SER A 358 24.62 5.47 -14.50
C SER A 358 26.06 5.66 -14.01
N ARG A 359 26.25 6.01 -12.74
CA ARG A 359 27.56 6.13 -12.10
C ARG A 359 28.35 4.82 -12.08
N ILE A 360 27.66 3.69 -11.85
CA ILE A 360 28.27 2.38 -11.54
C ILE A 360 27.91 1.29 -12.57
N CYS A 361 26.97 1.56 -13.47
CA CYS A 361 26.54 0.61 -14.49
C CYS A 361 27.33 0.75 -15.79
N VAL A 362 27.32 -0.32 -16.59
CA VAL A 362 27.82 -0.34 -17.97
C VAL A 362 27.02 0.69 -18.77
N PRO A 363 27.68 1.60 -19.51
CA PRO A 363 26.98 2.60 -20.32
C PRO A 363 25.93 1.97 -21.26
N GLY A 364 24.72 2.54 -21.26
CA GLY A 364 23.59 2.04 -22.06
C GLY A 364 22.84 0.82 -21.48
N SER A 365 23.29 0.27 -20.35
CA SER A 365 22.58 -0.84 -19.68
C SER A 365 21.40 -0.38 -18.81
N VAL A 366 21.38 0.89 -18.37
CA VAL A 366 20.31 1.43 -17.52
C VAL A 366 19.03 1.61 -18.32
N LYS A 367 17.96 0.92 -17.92
CA LYS A 367 16.67 0.90 -18.63
C LYS A 367 15.51 1.02 -17.66
N VAL A 368 14.52 1.82 -18.05
CA VAL A 368 13.19 1.81 -17.44
C VAL A 368 12.39 0.69 -18.11
N ILE A 369 12.16 -0.41 -17.39
CA ILE A 369 11.47 -1.60 -17.90
C ILE A 369 9.99 -1.64 -17.49
N GLY A 370 9.59 -0.81 -16.54
CA GLY A 370 8.20 -0.51 -16.19
C GLY A 370 8.04 0.99 -15.90
N ARG A 371 7.01 1.63 -16.47
CA ARG A 371 6.72 3.06 -16.30
C ARG A 371 5.28 3.24 -15.87
N ARG A 372 5.04 3.94 -14.75
CA ARG A 372 3.71 4.24 -14.18
C ARG A 372 2.81 3.01 -14.09
N GLN A 373 3.40 1.86 -13.73
CA GLN A 373 2.64 0.63 -13.52
C GLN A 373 1.73 0.79 -12.30
N ILE A 374 0.50 0.29 -12.41
CA ILE A 374 -0.48 0.35 -11.33
C ILE A 374 -0.29 -0.85 -10.41
N GLU A 375 -0.08 -0.57 -9.13
CA GLU A 375 -0.03 -1.59 -8.09
C GLU A 375 -1.17 -1.41 -7.09
N LEU A 376 -1.96 -2.47 -6.93
CA LEU A 376 -3.14 -2.50 -6.08
C LEU A 376 -2.77 -3.14 -4.74
N TYR A 377 -2.91 -2.36 -3.67
CA TYR A 377 -2.77 -2.83 -2.30
C TYR A 377 -4.14 -2.91 -1.63
N SER A 378 -4.19 -3.40 -0.39
CA SER A 378 -5.45 -3.59 0.34
C SER A 378 -6.26 -2.30 0.51
N ARG A 379 -5.58 -1.16 0.70
CA ARG A 379 -6.20 0.15 0.93
C ARG A 379 -5.80 1.24 -0.07
N LEU A 380 -4.69 1.04 -0.79
CA LEU A 380 -4.06 2.07 -1.61
C LEU A 380 -3.77 1.54 -3.01
N ILE A 381 -3.64 2.46 -3.96
CA ILE A 381 -3.17 2.24 -5.32
C ILE A 381 -1.93 3.12 -5.52
N HIS A 382 -0.85 2.53 -6.02
CA HIS A 382 0.40 3.25 -6.30
C HIS A 382 0.74 3.22 -7.78
N THR A 383 1.38 4.28 -8.27
CA THR A 383 2.13 4.25 -9.52
C THR A 383 3.60 3.93 -9.25
N VAL A 384 4.16 3.03 -10.05
CA VAL A 384 5.52 2.55 -9.84
C VAL A 384 6.30 2.45 -11.13
N ASP A 385 7.59 2.79 -11.05
CA ASP A 385 8.56 2.52 -12.09
C ASP A 385 9.47 1.36 -11.69
N HIS A 386 9.98 0.64 -12.70
CA HIS A 386 10.95 -0.43 -12.50
C HIS A 386 12.16 -0.15 -13.38
N ILE A 387 13.31 0.01 -12.74
CA ILE A 387 14.54 0.45 -13.37
C ILE A 387 15.61 -0.60 -13.10
N GLU A 388 16.29 -1.04 -14.15
CA GLU A 388 17.41 -1.98 -14.05
C GLU A 388 18.68 -1.43 -14.70
N GLY A 389 19.82 -1.97 -14.29
CA GLY A 389 21.12 -1.74 -14.91
C GLY A 389 22.04 -2.96 -14.77
N ARG A 390 23.18 -2.93 -15.46
CA ARG A 390 24.24 -3.94 -15.30
C ARG A 390 25.45 -3.27 -14.69
N LEU A 391 25.88 -3.72 -13.52
CA LEU A 391 27.07 -3.22 -12.83
C LEU A 391 28.32 -3.37 -13.71
N ARG A 392 29.22 -2.40 -13.68
CA ARG A 392 30.54 -2.59 -14.31
C ARG A 392 31.35 -3.60 -13.46
N PRO A 393 32.28 -4.36 -14.07
CA PRO A 393 33.01 -5.42 -13.39
C PRO A 393 33.78 -4.98 -12.15
N GLU A 394 34.15 -3.69 -12.08
CA GLU A 394 34.85 -3.10 -10.94
C GLU A 394 33.95 -2.64 -9.80
N PHE A 395 32.62 -2.85 -9.86
CA PHE A 395 31.67 -2.50 -8.78
C PHE A 395 30.95 -3.72 -8.22
N ASP A 396 30.56 -3.61 -6.96
CA ASP A 396 29.85 -4.65 -6.22
C ASP A 396 28.47 -4.18 -5.73
N ALA A 397 27.72 -5.07 -5.07
CA ALA A 397 26.41 -4.74 -4.54
C ALA A 397 26.43 -3.62 -3.48
N LEU A 398 27.53 -3.44 -2.74
CA LEU A 398 27.67 -2.32 -1.82
C LEU A 398 27.82 -1.01 -2.59
N ASP A 399 28.50 -0.99 -3.74
CA ASP A 399 28.54 0.21 -4.58
C ASP A 399 27.16 0.59 -5.11
N ALA A 400 26.35 -0.41 -5.48
CA ALA A 400 24.94 -0.21 -5.81
C ALA A 400 24.16 0.40 -4.63
N PHE A 401 24.26 -0.22 -3.45
CA PHE A 401 23.59 0.26 -2.25
C PHE A 401 23.99 1.68 -1.86
N LEU A 402 25.28 2.00 -1.88
CA LEU A 402 25.81 3.30 -1.46
C LEU A 402 25.50 4.41 -2.46
N THR A 403 25.54 4.12 -3.75
CA THR A 403 25.28 5.12 -4.78
C THR A 403 23.84 5.61 -4.78
N HIS A 404 22.89 4.73 -4.40
CA HIS A 404 21.48 5.10 -4.29
C HIS A 404 21.15 5.77 -2.94
N MET A 405 22.10 5.89 -2.02
CA MET A 405 21.85 6.29 -0.63
C MET A 405 21.51 7.79 -0.51
N TRP A 406 20.35 8.20 0.02
CA TRP A 406 19.09 7.43 0.06
C TRP A 406 18.20 7.81 -1.12
N ALA A 407 17.13 7.02 -1.31
CA ALA A 407 16.17 7.26 -2.38
C ALA A 407 15.53 8.65 -2.26
N VAL A 408 15.17 9.23 -3.41
CA VAL A 408 14.51 10.55 -3.47
C VAL A 408 13.16 10.52 -2.76
N THR A 409 12.45 9.40 -2.84
CA THR A 409 11.16 9.11 -2.18
C THR A 409 11.19 9.25 -0.65
N VAL A 410 12.37 9.31 -0.05
CA VAL A 410 12.55 9.55 1.40
C VAL A 410 13.46 10.73 1.70
N THR A 411 14.07 11.36 0.70
CA THR A 411 14.97 12.50 0.87
C THR A 411 14.46 13.71 0.11
N GLY A 412 14.64 13.70 -1.21
CA GLY A 412 14.28 14.75 -2.14
C GLY A 412 15.36 14.97 -3.20
N ALA A 413 15.21 16.03 -3.99
CA ALA A 413 16.11 16.39 -5.06
C ALA A 413 16.37 17.91 -5.07
N PRO A 414 17.64 18.37 -5.22
CA PRO A 414 18.89 17.61 -5.20
C PRO A 414 19.17 16.97 -3.82
N LYS A 415 19.62 15.71 -3.79
CA LYS A 415 19.71 14.89 -2.57
C LYS A 415 20.40 15.56 -1.38
N THR A 416 21.63 16.06 -1.57
CA THR A 416 22.41 16.66 -0.46
C THR A 416 21.69 17.88 0.15
N TRP A 417 21.05 18.70 -0.68
CA TRP A 417 20.30 19.88 -0.23
C TRP A 417 19.00 19.49 0.47
N ALA A 418 18.30 18.47 -0.04
CA ALA A 418 17.11 17.92 0.59
C ALA A 418 17.43 17.30 1.96
N MET A 419 18.53 16.55 2.07
CA MET A 419 19.01 15.99 3.34
C MET A 419 19.41 17.09 4.35
N GLN A 420 20.06 18.15 3.90
CA GLN A 420 20.36 19.30 4.77
C GLN A 420 19.07 20.00 5.22
N PHE A 421 18.09 20.18 4.34
CA PHE A 421 16.80 20.74 4.71
C PHE A 421 16.09 19.89 5.77
N ILE A 422 16.07 18.57 5.59
CA ILE A 422 15.53 17.61 6.55
C ILE A 422 16.21 17.76 7.92
N GLU A 423 17.54 17.76 7.95
CA GLU A 423 18.33 17.93 9.17
C GLU A 423 18.05 19.28 9.87
N ASP A 424 17.84 20.35 9.11
CA ASP A 424 17.57 21.69 9.63
C ASP A 424 16.12 21.87 10.16
N HIS A 425 15.15 21.05 9.72
CA HIS A 425 13.71 21.29 9.96
C HIS A 425 12.94 20.17 10.66
N GLU A 426 13.48 18.95 10.75
CA GLU A 426 12.83 17.88 11.52
C GLU A 426 13.09 18.02 13.02
N ALA A 427 12.12 17.60 13.85
CA ALA A 427 12.24 17.73 15.31
C ALA A 427 13.17 16.69 15.97
N THR A 428 13.41 15.55 15.30
CA THR A 428 14.19 14.42 15.83
C THR A 428 14.98 13.75 14.73
N THR A 429 16.05 13.02 15.08
CA THR A 429 16.80 12.20 14.12
C THR A 429 15.92 11.10 13.55
N ARG A 430 16.24 10.63 12.35
CA ARG A 430 15.44 9.61 11.65
C ARG A 430 15.67 8.19 12.15
N ARG A 431 16.82 7.93 12.78
CA ARG A 431 17.28 6.59 13.18
C ARG A 431 17.16 5.64 11.99
N TRP A 432 16.15 4.76 11.99
CA TRP A 432 15.93 3.77 10.96
C TRP A 432 15.06 4.25 9.80
N TYR A 433 14.21 5.28 9.96
CA TYR A 433 13.28 5.72 8.92
C TYR A 433 13.99 6.27 7.67
N GLY A 434 13.57 5.83 6.49
CA GLY A 434 14.20 6.23 5.22
C GLY A 434 15.57 5.61 4.98
N GLY A 435 16.01 4.70 5.85
CA GLY A 435 17.12 3.79 5.62
C GLY A 435 16.66 2.54 4.86
N ALA A 436 17.30 1.40 5.13
CA ALA A 436 16.98 0.13 4.49
C ALA A 436 16.98 -1.04 5.46
N ILE A 437 16.36 -2.14 5.05
CA ILE A 437 16.36 -3.41 5.77
C ILE A 437 16.39 -4.57 4.78
N GLY A 438 17.09 -5.66 5.13
CA GLY A 438 17.19 -6.84 4.28
C GLY A 438 18.47 -7.61 4.54
N PHE A 439 19.12 -8.08 3.48
CA PHE A 439 20.35 -8.87 3.60
C PHE A 439 21.37 -8.58 2.50
N ILE A 440 22.61 -8.93 2.83
CA ILE A 440 23.77 -8.93 1.94
C ILE A 440 24.34 -10.36 1.92
N GLY A 441 24.32 -11.02 0.77
CA GLY A 441 24.84 -12.37 0.61
C GLY A 441 26.36 -12.39 0.47
N PHE A 442 27.00 -13.46 0.93
CA PHE A 442 28.42 -13.70 0.66
C PHE A 442 28.70 -14.18 -0.77
N ASP A 443 27.65 -14.50 -1.54
CA ASP A 443 27.69 -14.66 -3.00
C ASP A 443 27.74 -13.34 -3.76
N GLY A 444 27.70 -12.20 -3.05
CA GLY A 444 27.67 -10.85 -3.62
C GLY A 444 26.26 -10.36 -3.97
N SER A 445 25.22 -11.14 -3.71
CA SER A 445 23.84 -10.70 -3.88
C SER A 445 23.39 -9.74 -2.77
N MET A 446 22.32 -9.00 -3.04
CA MET A 446 21.70 -8.12 -2.05
C MET A 446 20.21 -8.00 -2.32
N ASN A 447 19.40 -7.96 -1.27
CA ASN A 447 17.98 -7.64 -1.39
C ASN A 447 17.54 -6.81 -0.20
N THR A 448 17.15 -5.57 -0.47
CA THR A 448 16.77 -4.59 0.57
C THR A 448 15.50 -3.83 0.19
N GLY A 449 14.67 -3.58 1.18
CA GLY A 449 13.53 -2.65 1.10
C GLY A 449 13.82 -1.38 1.91
N LEU A 450 13.16 -0.28 1.56
CA LEU A 450 13.22 0.93 2.39
C LEU A 450 12.46 0.72 3.70
N THR A 451 12.92 1.32 4.79
CA THR A 451 12.23 1.34 6.08
C THR A 451 11.12 2.39 6.12
N LEU A 452 10.19 2.27 5.19
CA LEU A 452 8.92 3.00 5.14
C LEU A 452 7.82 2.15 5.76
N ARG A 453 6.73 2.79 6.21
CA ARG A 453 5.62 2.09 6.90
C ARG A 453 6.15 1.11 7.96
N THR A 454 7.08 1.61 8.76
CA THR A 454 7.84 0.86 9.78
C THR A 454 7.66 1.54 11.13
N ALA A 455 7.45 0.74 12.18
CA ALA A 455 7.54 1.19 13.56
C ALA A 455 8.85 0.71 14.17
N GLN A 456 9.58 1.63 14.80
CA GLN A 456 10.66 1.29 15.71
C GLN A 456 10.05 1.09 17.10
N VAL A 457 10.07 -0.15 17.60
CA VAL A 457 9.59 -0.47 18.94
C VAL A 457 10.78 -0.54 19.90
N LYS A 458 10.82 0.34 20.89
CA LYS A 458 11.84 0.32 21.94
C LYS A 458 11.21 0.59 23.28
N ASN A 459 11.56 -0.21 24.29
CA ASN A 459 11.01 -0.09 25.65
C ASN A 459 9.47 -0.07 25.70
N GLY A 460 8.82 -0.88 24.85
CA GLY A 460 7.37 -0.96 24.74
C GLY A 460 6.69 0.25 24.06
N VAL A 461 7.46 1.20 23.52
CA VAL A 461 6.97 2.35 22.75
C VAL A 461 7.27 2.13 21.27
N ALA A 462 6.23 2.11 20.45
CA ALA A 462 6.32 2.14 18.99
C ALA A 462 6.41 3.59 18.51
N THR A 463 7.50 3.89 17.81
CA THR A 463 7.75 5.19 17.16
C THR A 463 7.50 5.02 15.67
N VAL A 464 6.53 5.75 15.14
CA VAL A 464 6.09 5.68 13.74
C VAL A 464 6.36 7.02 13.08
N ARG A 465 7.27 7.05 12.10
CA ARG A 465 7.52 8.25 11.30
C ARG A 465 6.80 8.16 9.95
N ALA A 466 6.17 9.26 9.56
CA ALA A 466 5.54 9.42 8.26
C ALA A 466 5.93 10.75 7.62
N GLY A 467 6.22 10.72 6.32
CA GLY A 467 6.53 11.89 5.51
C GLY A 467 5.68 11.96 4.24
N ALA A 468 5.68 13.13 3.64
CA ALA A 468 5.00 13.43 2.38
C ALA A 468 5.99 14.10 1.42
N THR A 469 5.83 13.82 0.14
CA THR A 469 6.67 14.40 -0.90
C THR A 469 6.21 15.83 -1.16
N LEU A 470 7.08 16.79 -0.88
CA LEU A 470 6.76 18.20 -1.06
C LEU A 470 7.26 18.69 -2.41
N LEU A 471 6.39 19.38 -3.13
CA LEU A 471 6.69 20.14 -4.34
C LEU A 471 6.33 21.61 -4.13
N PHE A 472 6.68 22.47 -5.09
CA PHE A 472 6.29 23.88 -5.04
C PHE A 472 4.77 24.08 -4.90
N ASP A 473 4.00 23.24 -5.61
CA ASP A 473 2.53 23.31 -5.63
C ASP A 473 1.86 22.58 -4.45
N SER A 474 2.64 22.00 -3.52
CA SER A 474 2.09 21.35 -2.33
C SER A 474 1.30 22.33 -1.44
N ASP A 475 0.18 21.85 -0.90
CA ASP A 475 -0.68 22.56 0.04
C ASP A 475 -0.32 22.18 1.49
N PRO A 476 0.16 23.10 2.34
CA PRO A 476 0.65 22.77 3.67
C PRO A 476 -0.29 21.94 4.55
N GLU A 477 -1.59 22.26 4.56
CA GLU A 477 -2.55 21.53 5.39
C GLU A 477 -2.87 20.14 4.82
N SER A 478 -2.91 20.01 3.49
CA SER A 478 -3.14 18.72 2.83
C SER A 478 -1.98 17.75 3.03
N GLU A 479 -0.74 18.23 2.94
CA GLU A 479 0.43 17.39 3.17
C GLU A 479 0.55 16.94 4.64
N GLU A 480 0.18 17.81 5.59
CA GLU A 480 0.07 17.42 7.02
C GLU A 480 -0.95 16.28 7.20
N ARG A 481 -2.16 16.43 6.65
CA ARG A 481 -3.19 15.37 6.66
C ARG A 481 -2.72 14.07 6.01
N GLU A 482 -1.92 14.16 4.94
CA GLU A 482 -1.38 12.97 4.27
C GLU A 482 -0.42 12.20 5.18
N THR A 483 0.47 12.89 5.90
CA THR A 483 1.38 12.22 6.84
C THR A 483 0.64 11.55 8.01
N GLU A 484 -0.40 12.19 8.55
CA GLU A 484 -1.28 11.62 9.56
C GLU A 484 -1.98 10.36 9.03
N LEU A 485 -2.51 10.42 7.80
CA LEU A 485 -3.16 9.28 7.15
C LEU A 485 -2.18 8.11 6.93
N LYS A 486 -0.96 8.39 6.46
CA LYS A 486 0.11 7.38 6.30
C LYS A 486 0.49 6.72 7.63
N ALA A 487 0.57 7.49 8.72
CA ALA A 487 0.85 6.96 10.06
C ALA A 487 -0.33 6.15 10.64
N SER A 488 -1.57 6.58 10.37
CA SER A 488 -2.79 5.97 10.92
C SER A 488 -2.92 4.48 10.62
N ALA A 489 -2.39 4.00 9.49
CA ALA A 489 -2.42 2.58 9.14
C ALA A 489 -1.62 1.71 10.14
N LEU A 490 -0.43 2.16 10.54
CA LEU A 490 0.39 1.45 11.53
C LEU A 490 -0.17 1.63 12.95
N LEU A 491 -0.59 2.84 13.29
CA LEU A 491 -1.19 3.14 14.59
C LEU A 491 -2.48 2.33 14.81
N GLY A 492 -3.31 2.17 13.77
CA GLY A 492 -4.51 1.33 13.80
C GLY A 492 -4.18 -0.15 13.98
N ALA A 493 -3.14 -0.66 13.32
CA ALA A 493 -2.68 -2.04 13.51
C ALA A 493 -2.13 -2.29 14.92
N LEU A 494 -1.42 -1.32 15.51
CA LEU A 494 -0.99 -1.34 16.92
C LEU A 494 -2.19 -1.34 17.88
N ALA A 495 -3.17 -0.47 17.64
CA ALA A 495 -4.38 -0.37 18.45
C ALA A 495 -5.20 -1.67 18.43
N ALA A 496 -5.34 -2.31 17.26
CA ALA A 496 -6.07 -3.57 17.11
C ALA A 496 -5.43 -4.75 17.87
N VAL A 497 -4.11 -4.73 18.06
CA VAL A 497 -3.42 -5.73 18.90
C VAL A 497 -3.60 -5.45 20.38
N ASN A 498 -3.65 -4.18 20.77
CA ASN A 498 -3.86 -3.76 22.17
C ASN A 498 -5.33 -3.93 22.63
N GLN A 499 -6.27 -4.05 21.70
CA GLN A 499 -7.70 -4.26 21.97
C GLN A 499 -8.21 -5.43 21.13
N PRO A 500 -8.28 -6.65 21.66
CA PRO A 500 -9.00 -7.71 20.98
C PRO A 500 -10.50 -7.41 21.10
N GLU A 501 -11.08 -6.67 20.15
CA GLU A 501 -12.52 -6.46 20.10
C GLU A 501 -13.21 -7.06 18.87
N ALA A 502 -14.43 -7.49 19.18
CA ALA A 502 -15.35 -8.27 18.39
C ALA A 502 -15.53 -7.72 16.97
N VAL A 503 -15.51 -8.66 16.02
CA VAL A 503 -16.08 -8.47 14.69
C VAL A 503 -17.52 -7.95 14.88
N LYS A 504 -17.72 -6.65 14.68
CA LYS A 504 -19.07 -6.11 14.51
C LYS A 504 -19.62 -6.76 13.25
N GLY A 505 -20.55 -7.69 13.45
CA GLY A 505 -21.39 -8.20 12.37
C GLY A 505 -22.09 -7.03 11.67
N PRO A 506 -22.38 -7.15 10.37
CA PRO A 506 -23.05 -6.10 9.63
C PRO A 506 -24.33 -5.67 10.36
N GLU A 507 -24.52 -4.37 10.54
CA GLU A 507 -25.78 -3.86 11.08
C GLU A 507 -26.93 -4.30 10.16
N PRO A 508 -28.13 -4.61 10.72
CA PRO A 508 -29.26 -4.99 9.90
C PRO A 508 -29.62 -3.87 8.93
N ARG A 509 -29.45 -4.10 7.62
CA ARG A 509 -29.93 -3.17 6.59
C ARG A 509 -31.45 -3.15 6.61
N GLU A 510 -32.04 -1.95 6.66
CA GLU A 510 -33.48 -1.76 6.49
C GLU A 510 -33.90 -2.31 5.11
N GLN A 511 -34.90 -3.18 5.08
CA GLN A 511 -35.45 -3.77 3.85
C GLN A 511 -36.88 -3.24 3.64
N PRO A 512 -37.06 -2.10 2.96
CA PRO A 512 -38.36 -1.45 2.83
C PRO A 512 -39.37 -2.29 2.04
N GLY A 513 -38.89 -3.20 1.19
CA GLY A 513 -39.71 -4.13 0.41
C GLY A 513 -40.12 -5.39 1.17
N LEU A 514 -39.65 -5.61 2.41
CA LEU A 514 -39.95 -6.84 3.13
C LEU A 514 -41.47 -7.04 3.29
N GLY A 515 -41.95 -8.17 2.76
CA GLY A 515 -43.36 -8.55 2.75
C GLY A 515 -44.19 -7.91 1.62
N MET A 516 -43.59 -7.12 0.73
CA MET A 516 -44.26 -6.57 -0.45
C MET A 516 -44.09 -7.46 -1.66
N LYS A 517 -45.15 -7.60 -2.46
CA LYS A 517 -45.12 -8.21 -3.79
C LYS A 517 -45.00 -7.15 -4.87
N VAL A 518 -43.98 -7.27 -5.72
CA VAL A 518 -43.76 -6.37 -6.85
C VAL A 518 -44.00 -7.14 -8.15
N LEU A 519 -44.91 -6.65 -8.97
CA LEU A 519 -45.07 -7.14 -10.35
C LEU A 519 -44.24 -6.26 -11.28
N LEU A 520 -43.19 -6.82 -11.87
CA LEU A 520 -42.37 -6.13 -12.86
C LEU A 520 -42.77 -6.60 -14.27
N VAL A 521 -43.24 -5.67 -15.10
CA VAL A 521 -43.68 -5.95 -16.47
C VAL A 521 -42.54 -5.69 -17.43
N ASP A 522 -42.02 -6.75 -18.06
CA ASP A 522 -40.94 -6.75 -19.04
C ASP A 522 -41.46 -6.32 -20.44
N HIS A 523 -41.01 -5.16 -20.92
CA HIS A 523 -41.27 -4.65 -22.26
C HIS A 523 -40.13 -4.99 -23.22
N GLU A 524 -39.53 -6.18 -23.05
CA GLU A 524 -38.45 -6.72 -23.86
C GLU A 524 -37.11 -5.97 -23.72
N ASP A 525 -36.83 -5.50 -22.51
CA ASP A 525 -35.56 -4.83 -22.19
C ASP A 525 -34.51 -5.82 -21.68
N SER A 526 -33.26 -5.60 -22.09
CA SER A 526 -32.14 -6.48 -21.72
C SER A 526 -31.68 -6.33 -20.27
N PHE A 527 -32.11 -5.29 -19.55
CA PHE A 527 -31.71 -4.95 -18.17
C PHE A 527 -32.79 -5.28 -17.12
N VAL A 528 -33.92 -5.86 -17.55
CA VAL A 528 -35.09 -6.11 -16.70
C VAL A 528 -34.79 -6.93 -15.43
N ASN A 529 -33.87 -7.89 -15.53
CA ASN A 529 -33.50 -8.75 -14.40
C ASN A 529 -32.61 -8.02 -13.38
N THR A 530 -31.77 -7.07 -13.81
CA THR A 530 -30.97 -6.22 -12.93
C THR A 530 -31.87 -5.26 -12.15
N LEU A 531 -32.87 -4.67 -12.83
CA LEU A 531 -33.88 -3.85 -12.17
C LEU A 531 -34.68 -4.68 -11.16
N ALA A 532 -35.13 -5.88 -11.53
CA ALA A 532 -35.82 -6.81 -10.62
C ALA A 532 -34.96 -7.16 -9.39
N ASP A 533 -33.65 -7.36 -9.59
CA ASP A 533 -32.72 -7.67 -8.52
C ASP A 533 -32.61 -6.53 -7.49
N TYR A 534 -32.61 -5.26 -7.92
CA TYR A 534 -32.59 -4.13 -6.99
C TYR A 534 -33.81 -4.12 -6.06
N PHE A 535 -34.99 -4.47 -6.55
CA PHE A 535 -36.17 -4.64 -5.70
C PHE A 535 -36.04 -5.82 -4.74
N ARG A 536 -35.44 -6.94 -5.18
CA ARG A 536 -35.19 -8.12 -4.33
C ARG A 536 -34.17 -7.82 -3.23
N GLN A 537 -33.13 -7.04 -3.52
CA GLN A 537 -32.12 -6.62 -2.53
C GLN A 537 -32.74 -5.81 -1.38
N GLU A 538 -33.81 -5.05 -1.67
CA GLU A 538 -34.59 -4.30 -0.68
C GLU A 538 -35.67 -5.16 0.03
N GLY A 539 -35.70 -6.48 -0.21
CA GLY A 539 -36.54 -7.46 0.48
C GLY A 539 -37.89 -7.77 -0.18
N ALA A 540 -38.18 -7.23 -1.37
CA ALA A 540 -39.45 -7.48 -2.06
C ALA A 540 -39.51 -8.86 -2.75
N ASP A 541 -40.70 -9.45 -2.78
CA ASP A 541 -41.01 -10.63 -3.60
C ASP A 541 -41.38 -10.17 -5.02
N VAL A 542 -40.46 -10.36 -5.97
CA VAL A 542 -40.57 -9.80 -7.33
C VAL A 542 -40.94 -10.88 -8.34
N VAL A 543 -42.13 -10.74 -8.93
CA VAL A 543 -42.61 -11.53 -10.07
C VAL A 543 -42.39 -10.73 -11.35
N THR A 544 -41.63 -11.28 -12.29
CA THR A 544 -41.39 -10.65 -13.60
C THR A 544 -42.22 -11.35 -14.68
N LEU A 545 -43.07 -10.60 -15.39
CA LEU A 545 -43.86 -11.10 -16.51
C LEU A 545 -43.61 -10.29 -17.77
N ARG A 546 -43.51 -10.95 -18.92
CA ARG A 546 -43.50 -10.27 -20.22
C ARG A 546 -44.84 -9.60 -20.48
N HIS A 547 -44.82 -8.43 -21.13
CA HIS A 547 -46.00 -7.68 -21.53
C HIS A 547 -47.04 -8.55 -22.29
N GLY A 548 -48.30 -8.10 -22.32
CA GLY A 548 -49.39 -8.79 -23.01
C GLY A 548 -50.10 -9.89 -22.21
N PHE A 549 -49.85 -10.02 -20.90
CA PHE A 549 -50.59 -10.94 -20.04
C PHE A 549 -52.06 -10.49 -19.82
N PRO A 550 -53.00 -11.42 -19.58
CA PRO A 550 -54.39 -11.09 -19.29
C PRO A 550 -54.56 -10.27 -18.00
N ALA A 551 -55.47 -9.29 -17.98
CA ALA A 551 -55.69 -8.42 -16.82
C ALA A 551 -56.02 -9.16 -15.51
N ALA A 552 -56.60 -10.36 -15.59
CA ALA A 552 -56.91 -11.21 -14.43
C ALA A 552 -55.65 -11.59 -13.63
N VAL A 553 -54.48 -11.60 -14.26
CA VAL A 553 -53.19 -11.90 -13.60
C VAL A 553 -52.85 -10.85 -12.53
N LEU A 554 -53.31 -9.60 -12.68
CA LEU A 554 -53.15 -8.57 -11.62
C LEU A 554 -53.89 -8.99 -10.34
N ASP A 555 -55.05 -9.62 -10.49
CA ASP A 555 -55.87 -10.08 -9.37
C ASP A 555 -55.30 -11.37 -8.75
N GLU A 556 -54.70 -12.24 -9.56
CA GLU A 556 -54.04 -13.47 -9.09
C GLU A 556 -52.74 -13.20 -8.31
N ILE A 557 -51.91 -12.28 -8.80
CA ILE A 557 -50.65 -11.91 -8.14
C ILE A 557 -50.92 -11.04 -6.92
N ALA A 558 -51.91 -10.15 -7.02
CA ALA A 558 -52.22 -9.12 -6.05
C ALA A 558 -50.98 -8.32 -5.62
N PRO A 559 -50.31 -7.61 -6.56
CA PRO A 559 -49.08 -6.88 -6.27
C PRO A 559 -49.35 -5.63 -5.42
N ASP A 560 -48.39 -5.29 -4.55
CA ASP A 560 -48.36 -4.02 -3.82
C ASP A 560 -47.80 -2.87 -4.67
N LEU A 561 -47.03 -3.19 -5.71
CA LEU A 561 -46.45 -2.24 -6.66
C LEU A 561 -46.34 -2.87 -8.05
N VAL A 562 -46.72 -2.12 -9.09
CA VAL A 562 -46.47 -2.47 -10.49
C VAL A 562 -45.31 -1.65 -11.04
N VAL A 563 -44.28 -2.32 -11.54
CA VAL A 563 -43.10 -1.68 -12.15
C VAL A 563 -43.17 -1.86 -13.66
N LEU A 564 -43.21 -0.74 -14.39
CA LEU A 564 -43.08 -0.73 -15.84
C LEU A 564 -41.60 -0.62 -16.21
N SER A 565 -41.06 -1.71 -16.74
CA SER A 565 -39.66 -1.76 -17.15
C SER A 565 -39.38 -0.82 -18.33
N PRO A 566 -38.09 -0.53 -18.61
CA PRO A 566 -37.67 0.02 -19.89
C PRO A 566 -38.06 -0.88 -21.08
N GLY A 567 -37.82 -0.41 -22.29
CA GLY A 567 -38.04 -1.19 -23.51
C GLY A 567 -37.67 -0.40 -24.76
N PRO A 568 -37.52 -1.06 -25.92
CA PRO A 568 -37.30 -0.39 -27.20
C PRO A 568 -38.60 0.26 -27.71
N GLY A 569 -38.54 1.01 -28.81
CA GLY A 569 -39.74 1.47 -29.50
C GLY A 569 -40.56 2.54 -28.75
N TRP A 570 -41.87 2.54 -28.99
CA TRP A 570 -42.85 3.47 -28.42
C TRP A 570 -43.74 2.78 -27.38
N PRO A 571 -44.31 3.51 -26.41
CA PRO A 571 -45.28 2.94 -25.46
C PRO A 571 -46.45 2.20 -26.11
N THR A 572 -46.87 2.64 -27.29
CA THR A 572 -47.96 2.04 -28.07
C THR A 572 -47.63 0.64 -28.61
N ASP A 573 -46.35 0.33 -28.85
CA ASP A 573 -45.90 -0.97 -29.38
C ASP A 573 -46.22 -2.13 -28.40
N PHE A 574 -46.32 -1.83 -27.11
CA PHE A 574 -46.58 -2.82 -26.04
C PHE A 574 -47.96 -2.68 -25.39
N GLY A 575 -48.81 -1.78 -25.90
CA GLY A 575 -50.15 -1.56 -25.36
C GLY A 575 -50.16 -1.09 -23.89
N ILE A 576 -49.11 -0.36 -23.44
CA ILE A 576 -48.91 0.00 -22.03
C ILE A 576 -50.07 0.83 -21.45
N SER A 577 -50.71 1.66 -22.28
CA SER A 577 -51.90 2.44 -21.87
C SER A 577 -53.05 1.55 -21.38
N ALA A 578 -53.32 0.43 -22.05
CA ALA A 578 -54.39 -0.48 -21.65
C ALA A 578 -54.07 -1.19 -20.33
N LEU A 579 -52.79 -1.47 -20.07
CA LEU A 579 -52.33 -1.98 -18.77
C LEU A 579 -52.49 -0.92 -17.68
N LEU A 580 -52.09 0.33 -17.94
CA LEU A 580 -52.24 1.44 -17.00
C LEU A 580 -53.71 1.66 -16.60
N ASP A 581 -54.66 1.56 -17.54
CA ASP A 581 -56.10 1.59 -17.23
C ASP A 581 -56.48 0.53 -16.18
N GLN A 582 -55.99 -0.70 -16.34
CA GLN A 582 -56.28 -1.81 -15.43
C GLN A 582 -55.63 -1.64 -14.05
N VAL A 583 -54.41 -1.11 -14.03
CA VAL A 583 -53.64 -0.86 -12.81
C VAL A 583 -54.26 0.30 -12.01
N TYR A 584 -54.66 1.38 -12.70
CA TYR A 584 -55.29 2.54 -12.08
C TYR A 584 -56.70 2.26 -11.59
N ALA A 585 -57.48 1.43 -12.30
CA ALA A 585 -58.81 1.00 -11.84
C ALA A 585 -58.76 0.23 -10.50
N ARG A 586 -57.59 -0.35 -10.15
CA ARG A 586 -57.34 -1.11 -8.92
C ARG A 586 -56.64 -0.30 -7.83
N ASP A 587 -56.39 1.00 -8.07
CA ASP A 587 -55.64 1.88 -7.17
C ASP A 587 -54.28 1.27 -6.74
N LEU A 588 -53.59 0.66 -7.70
CA LEU A 588 -52.27 0.09 -7.49
C LEU A 588 -51.17 1.15 -7.70
N PRO A 589 -50.16 1.23 -6.81
CA PRO A 589 -48.96 2.03 -7.04
C PRO A 589 -48.23 1.62 -8.32
N VAL A 590 -47.63 2.61 -9.00
CA VAL A 590 -46.89 2.40 -10.25
C VAL A 590 -45.54 3.08 -10.22
N PHE A 591 -44.50 2.35 -10.62
CA PHE A 591 -43.18 2.91 -10.90
C PHE A 591 -42.77 2.66 -12.36
N GLY A 592 -42.52 3.74 -13.11
CA GLY A 592 -42.05 3.65 -14.50
C GLY A 592 -40.54 3.92 -14.65
N VAL A 593 -39.83 3.11 -15.43
CA VAL A 593 -38.43 3.35 -15.78
C VAL A 593 -38.29 3.49 -17.29
N CYS A 594 -37.65 4.56 -17.76
CA CYS A 594 -37.42 4.87 -19.17
C CYS A 594 -38.71 4.82 -20.01
N LEU A 595 -38.96 3.74 -20.76
CA LEU A 595 -40.21 3.51 -21.49
C LEU A 595 -41.44 3.56 -20.58
N GLY A 596 -41.32 3.10 -19.32
CA GLY A 596 -42.37 3.23 -18.31
C GLY A 596 -42.73 4.67 -17.97
N LEU A 597 -41.74 5.57 -17.85
CA LEU A 597 -42.01 7.01 -17.67
C LEU A 597 -42.72 7.58 -18.91
N GLN A 598 -42.21 7.26 -20.09
CA GLN A 598 -42.76 7.73 -21.36
C GLN A 598 -44.23 7.32 -21.51
N ALA A 599 -44.55 6.06 -21.19
CA ALA A 599 -45.90 5.54 -21.21
C ALA A 599 -46.83 6.25 -20.22
N MET A 600 -46.36 6.54 -19.01
CA MET A 600 -47.14 7.26 -18.00
C MET A 600 -47.45 8.69 -18.45
N VAL A 601 -46.48 9.39 -19.05
CA VAL A 601 -46.68 10.73 -19.61
C VAL A 601 -47.69 10.70 -20.77
N GLU A 602 -47.51 9.79 -21.73
CA GLU A 602 -48.41 9.65 -22.89
C GLU A 602 -49.84 9.32 -22.46
N HIS A 603 -50.01 8.37 -21.52
CA HIS A 603 -51.31 7.96 -21.00
C HIS A 603 -52.05 9.09 -20.27
N ALA A 604 -51.33 10.01 -19.61
CA ALA A 604 -51.93 11.19 -18.99
C ALA A 604 -52.28 12.32 -19.98
N GLY A 605 -52.10 12.10 -21.28
CA GLY A 605 -52.34 13.08 -22.35
C GLY A 605 -51.16 14.03 -22.59
N GLY A 606 -49.97 13.68 -22.08
CA GLY A 606 -48.73 14.38 -22.37
C GLY A 606 -48.16 14.10 -23.76
N THR A 607 -47.05 14.75 -24.10
CA THR A 607 -46.38 14.61 -25.40
C THR A 607 -44.94 14.14 -25.25
N LEU A 608 -44.54 13.20 -26.11
CA LEU A 608 -43.17 12.70 -26.21
C LEU A 608 -42.48 13.23 -27.47
N GLU A 609 -41.18 13.47 -27.37
CA GLU A 609 -40.33 13.99 -28.45
C GLU A 609 -39.11 13.08 -28.64
N LEU A 610 -38.55 13.08 -29.85
CA LEU A 610 -37.24 12.47 -30.11
C LEU A 610 -36.13 13.47 -29.75
N LEU A 611 -35.08 12.97 -29.11
CA LEU A 611 -33.85 13.73 -28.92
C LEU A 611 -33.16 13.95 -30.26
N ASP A 612 -32.62 15.16 -30.47
CA ASP A 612 -31.78 15.47 -31.63
C ASP A 612 -30.53 14.58 -31.70
N TYR A 613 -30.04 14.17 -30.53
CA TYR A 613 -28.95 13.22 -30.37
C TYR A 613 -29.36 12.09 -29.41
N PRO A 614 -29.44 10.82 -29.86
CA PRO A 614 -29.77 9.67 -29.01
C PRO A 614 -28.77 9.44 -27.87
N GLU A 615 -29.27 9.11 -26.69
CA GLU A 615 -28.47 8.91 -25.48
C GLU A 615 -28.48 7.43 -25.11
N HIS A 616 -27.60 6.64 -25.73
CA HIS A 616 -27.52 5.19 -25.55
C HIS A 616 -26.22 4.80 -24.84
N GLY A 617 -26.30 4.41 -23.57
CA GLY A 617 -25.14 4.01 -22.78
C GLY A 617 -24.27 5.17 -22.31
N LYS A 618 -24.89 6.35 -22.13
CA LYS A 618 -24.18 7.58 -21.77
C LYS A 618 -24.47 7.99 -20.33
N ARG A 619 -23.45 8.57 -19.69
CA ARG A 619 -23.61 9.30 -18.42
C ARG A 619 -24.18 10.68 -18.73
N GLY A 620 -25.24 11.07 -18.03
CA GLY A 620 -25.81 12.40 -18.09
C GLY A 620 -26.01 12.99 -16.70
N GLN A 621 -25.77 14.29 -16.56
CA GLN A 621 -26.03 15.02 -15.34
C GLN A 621 -27.53 15.25 -15.18
N VAL A 622 -28.05 14.96 -13.98
CA VAL A 622 -29.45 15.09 -13.61
C VAL A 622 -29.54 16.03 -12.42
N GLY A 623 -30.19 17.17 -12.62
CA GLY A 623 -30.49 18.14 -11.57
C GLY A 623 -31.88 17.94 -11.00
N ARG A 624 -31.97 17.86 -9.66
CA ARG A 624 -33.23 17.80 -8.92
C ARG A 624 -33.98 19.13 -8.98
N LEU A 625 -35.30 19.05 -8.94
CA LEU A 625 -36.18 20.20 -8.85
C LEU A 625 -36.91 20.18 -7.51
N GLY A 626 -36.53 21.10 -6.62
CA GLY A 626 -37.17 21.24 -5.32
C GLY A 626 -37.16 19.96 -4.48
N ASP A 627 -38.16 19.85 -3.61
CA ASP A 627 -38.37 18.67 -2.78
C ASP A 627 -39.08 17.58 -3.59
N SER A 628 -38.48 16.38 -3.62
CA SER A 628 -39.04 15.21 -4.30
C SER A 628 -38.98 14.03 -3.35
N ALA A 629 -40.12 13.38 -3.13
CA ALA A 629 -40.20 12.20 -2.30
C ALA A 629 -39.46 11.01 -2.93
N LEU A 630 -39.52 10.89 -4.25
CA LEU A 630 -38.83 9.83 -4.98
C LEU A 630 -37.29 9.94 -4.87
N LEU A 631 -36.78 11.17 -4.94
CA LEU A 631 -35.34 11.46 -4.99
C LEU A 631 -34.77 11.85 -3.62
N GLU A 632 -35.50 11.63 -2.53
CA GLU A 632 -35.04 11.93 -1.18
C GLU A 632 -33.69 11.25 -0.88
N GLY A 633 -32.74 11.99 -0.30
CA GLY A 633 -31.40 11.48 0.04
C GLY A 633 -30.38 11.43 -1.11
N LEU A 634 -30.74 11.93 -2.30
CA LEU A 634 -29.81 12.20 -3.41
C LEU A 634 -29.30 13.65 -3.40
N PRO A 635 -28.06 13.92 -3.87
CA PRO A 635 -27.56 15.30 -4.00
C PRO A 635 -28.38 16.11 -5.01
N GLU A 636 -28.28 17.45 -4.97
CA GLU A 636 -28.98 18.36 -5.90
C GLU A 636 -28.70 18.04 -7.37
N GLU A 637 -27.48 17.60 -7.67
CA GLU A 637 -27.08 17.08 -8.98
C GLU A 637 -26.38 15.72 -8.82
N PHE A 638 -26.71 14.77 -9.69
CA PHE A 638 -26.06 13.46 -9.75
C PHE A 638 -25.93 12.97 -11.19
N THR A 639 -25.06 11.98 -11.40
CA THR A 639 -24.87 11.32 -12.70
C THR A 639 -25.77 10.09 -12.80
N ALA A 640 -26.46 9.94 -13.95
CA ALA A 640 -27.28 8.77 -14.22
C ALA A 640 -27.12 8.27 -15.66
N ALA A 641 -27.39 6.98 -15.83
CA ALA A 641 -27.35 6.30 -17.12
C ALA A 641 -28.55 6.64 -18.01
N ARG A 642 -28.27 7.05 -19.23
CA ARG A 642 -29.29 7.33 -20.25
C ARG A 642 -29.20 6.28 -21.35
N TYR A 643 -30.33 5.62 -21.60
CA TYR A 643 -30.56 4.67 -22.70
C TYR A 643 -31.88 5.00 -23.39
N HIS A 644 -32.01 6.22 -23.90
CA HIS A 644 -33.26 6.67 -24.53
C HIS A 644 -33.02 7.57 -25.74
N SER A 645 -33.96 7.50 -26.67
CA SER A 645 -34.13 8.45 -27.77
C SER A 645 -35.42 9.26 -27.61
N LEU A 646 -36.44 8.63 -27.02
CA LEU A 646 -37.72 9.23 -26.73
C LEU A 646 -37.69 9.84 -25.33
N HIS A 647 -38.21 11.06 -25.18
CA HIS A 647 -38.21 11.77 -23.91
C HIS A 647 -39.43 12.70 -23.79
N ALA A 648 -39.69 13.18 -22.58
CA ALA A 648 -40.65 14.24 -22.31
C ALA A 648 -39.92 15.55 -21.95
N LYS A 649 -40.51 16.68 -22.34
CA LYS A 649 -40.14 18.03 -21.83
C LYS A 649 -41.22 18.54 -20.89
N ARG A 650 -40.88 19.48 -20.00
CA ARG A 650 -41.84 20.04 -19.02
C ARG A 650 -43.20 20.46 -19.60
N PRO A 651 -43.29 21.17 -20.75
CA PRO A 651 -44.59 21.54 -21.32
C PRO A 651 -45.46 20.33 -21.73
N GLY A 652 -44.82 19.19 -21.99
CA GLY A 652 -45.46 17.95 -22.39
C GLY A 652 -45.80 17.00 -21.24
N VAL A 653 -45.46 17.31 -19.99
CA VAL A 653 -45.83 16.48 -18.83
C VAL A 653 -47.16 16.98 -18.26
N VAL A 654 -48.20 16.16 -18.38
CA VAL A 654 -49.56 16.44 -17.88
C VAL A 654 -49.87 15.48 -16.74
N GLY A 655 -50.49 15.98 -15.67
CA GLY A 655 -50.97 15.15 -14.56
C GLY A 655 -49.90 14.70 -13.55
N PHE A 656 -48.63 15.05 -13.74
CA PHE A 656 -47.52 14.75 -12.83
C PHE A 656 -46.66 15.99 -12.54
N THR A 657 -45.96 15.98 -11.41
CA THR A 657 -44.94 16.99 -11.08
C THR A 657 -43.57 16.52 -11.59
N PRO A 658 -42.92 17.24 -12.52
CA PRO A 658 -41.53 16.96 -12.88
C PRO A 658 -40.59 17.30 -11.71
N THR A 659 -39.72 16.37 -11.32
CA THR A 659 -38.83 16.51 -10.16
C THR A 659 -37.35 16.38 -10.48
N ALA A 660 -36.98 16.08 -11.72
CA ALA A 660 -35.60 16.17 -12.18
C ALA A 660 -35.50 16.54 -13.65
N LEU A 661 -34.41 17.21 -14.04
CA LEU A 661 -34.10 17.57 -15.43
C LEU A 661 -32.63 17.29 -15.79
N THR A 662 -32.38 17.16 -17.09
CA THR A 662 -31.04 17.45 -17.66
C THR A 662 -30.82 18.96 -17.84
N PRO A 663 -29.57 19.42 -18.02
CA PRO A 663 -29.27 20.82 -18.34
C PRO A 663 -30.04 21.36 -19.56
N ASP A 664 -30.30 20.49 -20.55
CA ASP A 664 -31.04 20.83 -21.77
C ASP A 664 -32.58 20.81 -21.59
N GLY A 665 -33.06 20.65 -20.36
CA GLY A 665 -34.49 20.74 -20.01
C GLY A 665 -35.31 19.46 -20.21
N ASN A 666 -34.67 18.33 -20.53
CA ASN A 666 -35.35 17.03 -20.64
C ASN A 666 -35.77 16.52 -19.26
N VAL A 667 -36.99 16.02 -19.13
CA VAL A 667 -37.53 15.50 -17.88
C VAL A 667 -36.89 14.16 -17.54
N MET A 668 -36.36 14.07 -16.31
CA MET A 668 -35.63 12.89 -15.81
C MET A 668 -36.36 12.14 -14.70
N ALA A 669 -37.29 12.80 -14.00
CA ALA A 669 -38.16 12.16 -13.02
C ALA A 669 -39.51 12.90 -12.94
N ILE A 670 -40.57 12.14 -12.66
CA ILE A 670 -41.92 12.64 -12.41
C ILE A 670 -42.51 11.94 -11.18
N GLU A 671 -43.38 12.64 -10.45
CA GLU A 671 -44.12 12.06 -9.32
C GLU A 671 -45.54 12.62 -9.17
N ASP A 672 -46.43 11.76 -8.67
CA ASP A 672 -47.73 12.08 -8.09
C ASP A 672 -47.87 11.26 -6.79
N PRO A 673 -47.35 11.78 -5.65
CA PRO A 673 -47.38 11.06 -4.38
C PRO A 673 -48.79 10.74 -3.90
N ALA A 674 -49.78 11.58 -4.21
CA ALA A 674 -51.17 11.38 -3.79
C ALA A 674 -51.79 10.12 -4.43
N ARG A 675 -51.40 9.81 -5.67
CA ARG A 675 -51.83 8.59 -6.37
C ARG A 675 -50.79 7.47 -6.34
N ARG A 676 -49.67 7.64 -5.64
CA ARG A 676 -48.52 6.71 -5.56
C ARG A 676 -47.98 6.30 -6.94
N ARG A 677 -47.75 7.30 -7.80
CA ARG A 677 -47.24 7.10 -9.16
C ARG A 677 -45.93 7.85 -9.30
N PHE A 678 -44.88 7.12 -9.66
CA PHE A 678 -43.52 7.63 -9.71
C PHE A 678 -42.87 7.16 -11.00
N ALA A 679 -41.97 7.93 -11.60
CA ALA A 679 -41.19 7.43 -12.72
C ALA A 679 -39.85 8.16 -12.89
N VAL A 680 -38.89 7.46 -13.48
CA VAL A 680 -37.58 8.01 -13.89
C VAL A 680 -37.30 7.70 -15.36
N GLN A 681 -36.66 8.62 -16.06
CA GLN A 681 -36.30 8.46 -17.48
C GLN A 681 -34.94 7.77 -17.65
N PHE A 682 -34.06 7.91 -16.66
CA PHE A 682 -32.77 7.22 -16.59
C PHE A 682 -32.92 5.82 -16.00
N HIS A 683 -31.86 5.01 -16.11
CA HIS A 683 -31.84 3.63 -15.67
C HIS A 683 -31.18 3.51 -14.28
N PRO A 684 -31.95 3.40 -13.18
CA PRO A 684 -31.40 3.26 -11.83
C PRO A 684 -30.56 1.99 -11.64
N GLU A 685 -30.84 0.93 -12.41
CA GLU A 685 -30.18 -0.37 -12.36
C GLU A 685 -28.81 -0.41 -13.08
N SER A 686 -28.49 0.62 -13.87
CA SER A 686 -27.26 0.66 -14.65
C SER A 686 -26.02 0.89 -13.78
N ILE A 687 -24.90 0.27 -14.17
CA ILE A 687 -23.57 0.52 -13.59
C ILE A 687 -23.18 2.01 -13.65
N LEU A 688 -23.69 2.75 -14.65
CA LEU A 688 -23.42 4.19 -14.80
C LEU A 688 -24.25 5.08 -13.84
N THR A 689 -25.22 4.50 -13.11
CA THR A 689 -26.02 5.15 -12.06
C THR A 689 -25.66 4.62 -10.66
N GLN A 690 -24.67 3.73 -10.58
CA GLN A 690 -24.26 3.08 -9.32
C GLN A 690 -23.49 4.03 -8.39
N GLU A 691 -22.82 5.04 -8.96
CA GLU A 691 -22.07 6.06 -8.23
C GLU A 691 -22.95 6.74 -7.16
N GLY A 692 -22.48 6.76 -5.91
CA GLY A 692 -23.23 7.32 -4.77
C GLY A 692 -24.48 6.54 -4.35
N GLY A 693 -24.71 5.35 -4.92
CA GLY A 693 -25.85 4.48 -4.61
C GLY A 693 -27.21 5.03 -5.06
N ALA A 694 -27.23 5.93 -6.06
CA ALA A 694 -28.43 6.66 -6.45
C ALA A 694 -29.58 5.74 -6.88
N GLY A 695 -29.28 4.73 -7.71
CA GLY A 695 -30.26 3.74 -8.15
C GLY A 695 -30.93 2.99 -7.00
N ALA A 696 -30.13 2.41 -6.10
CA ALA A 696 -30.63 1.66 -4.95
C ALA A 696 -31.50 2.53 -4.02
N LYS A 697 -31.10 3.79 -3.78
CA LYS A 697 -31.88 4.75 -2.99
C LYS A 697 -33.24 5.03 -3.62
N ILE A 698 -33.32 5.23 -4.94
CA ILE A 698 -34.59 5.46 -5.65
C ILE A 698 -35.52 4.26 -5.50
N ILE A 699 -35.00 3.04 -5.64
CA ILE A 699 -35.79 1.80 -5.46
C ILE A 699 -36.30 1.68 -4.01
N ALA A 700 -35.44 1.93 -3.03
CA ALA A 700 -35.83 1.93 -1.62
C ALA A 700 -36.93 2.98 -1.33
N ASN A 701 -36.81 4.19 -1.88
CA ASN A 701 -37.81 5.25 -1.73
C ASN A 701 -39.14 4.86 -2.36
N VAL A 702 -39.13 4.29 -3.58
CA VAL A 702 -40.36 3.84 -4.23
C VAL A 702 -41.09 2.77 -3.43
N LEU A 703 -40.36 1.82 -2.83
CA LEU A 703 -40.93 0.79 -1.96
C LEU A 703 -41.56 1.41 -0.72
N ARG A 704 -40.87 2.35 -0.05
CA ARG A 704 -41.41 3.07 1.12
C ARG A 704 -42.69 3.84 0.76
N LEU A 705 -42.68 4.55 -0.36
CA LEU A 705 -43.80 5.38 -0.83
C LEU A 705 -45.00 4.55 -1.34
N SER A 706 -44.77 3.30 -1.72
CA SER A 706 -45.81 2.40 -2.23
C SER A 706 -46.46 1.55 -1.14
N ARG A 707 -45.87 1.50 0.06
CA ARG A 707 -46.38 0.72 1.19
C ARG A 707 -47.74 1.25 1.66
N ARG A 708 -48.67 0.33 1.92
CA ARG A 708 -50.02 0.63 2.44
C ARG A 708 -50.04 0.74 3.95
#